data_AF-Q389Y7-F1
#
_entry.id   AF-Q389Y7-F1
#
_cell.length_a   1.000
_cell.length_b   1.000
_cell.length_c   1.000
_cell.angle_alpha   90.00
_cell.angle_beta   90.00
_cell.angle_gamma   90.00
#
_symmetry.space_group_name_H-M   'P 1'
#
loop_
_entity.id
_entity.type
_entity.pdbx_description
1 polymer ?
#
loop_
_entity_poly.entity_id
_entity_poly.type
_entity_poly.pdbx_seq_one_letter_code
_entity_poly.pdbx_strand_id
1 'polypeptide(L)'
;MSVSFFVQEVRSNPAVDAETAAVTSLNTLFHKSGLYLSTASTQLHVTPEAVCVIDAQDLYAIARYAHILVTNRDVQCDFSALSSVLWNQVKNVGDRIDVYLHLLESAGHARQSRAALDLQPLHLTLLTHALYILRQIEEPHARQEVRDAVSIVQKDVEMVVRLGKKLLHVLGDALDKSGVADNRFLLAAEMALCAAEMFAASIASRSAIDVSPLITFFNSEASWRLSGISIEATGSYCGALHRLIRTLFARQNDFDGVERVTAKLLVNRLTTRPPFDWEMFKRIHPPHKGTVTPQYIVLCNMSTVQLCIRKLLLQNHSYVSALKKNCIRLLQEMSSRKEMLSFYQVPLLAALQGMPEFDLSDDAQLQLRAVETHLGNNEQIMQPNFLRILMAYGYTVPHEQHNPLTRGSVLSLFRAVTEQLFQLPMIQSGNVNKMTHTLLQPPVPTLSFIRLVVEASSNDVETASEVLAEMMKVLTTMYEASVAQCELYQTPVRVSKPLRRVLALTMTLLFEFFRFPSFVKAVNHITALEALARIYAIARLYVTAESNATETERKSAMRLLVRMAAKLVVVSESMKVPEVNTFFVDSLLPLSSMESLTHRNHQQYALLEAYLRAFASGAVVTVMEEETLLKHWVDVSLRCITNRLSGALAVAGLTFLSAVFLSKRAVAPLFVPTYVELMVPTSQPSRYGEPPLYLTRRFAKTVRACCQALEGCDERALEEIIHDQNSSVAKVVRDMFGNDKNLSLLENIRPISSILLVVSSLFDKVCALLGNTAGPALATTQDRLARFQVYYSALINLLQCRSTAVLHRVCASVEAVMLEQLRGVPSVQAQWIKHIGNIVDSLQGIGKTAVAEWFLVLSERTKKMIPHARL
;
A
#
# COMPACT_ATOMS: atom_id res chain seq x y z
N MET A 1 -12.52 -8.92 14.82
CA MET A 1 -11.55 -10.01 14.77
C MET A 1 -12.26 -11.10 14.02
N SER A 2 -11.67 -11.65 12.97
CA SER A 2 -12.10 -12.95 12.49
C SER A 2 -11.08 -13.87 13.10
N VAL A 3 -11.46 -14.66 14.11
CA VAL A 3 -10.79 -15.94 14.31
C VAL A 3 -11.23 -16.84 13.15
N SER A 4 -10.91 -16.41 11.92
CA SER A 4 -10.45 -17.33 10.90
C SER A 4 -9.45 -18.19 11.63
N PHE A 5 -9.80 -19.45 11.84
CA PHE A 5 -8.85 -20.51 12.08
C PHE A 5 -7.56 -20.11 11.37
N PHE A 6 -6.48 -19.88 12.14
CA PHE A 6 -5.16 -19.63 11.60
C PHE A 6 -4.72 -20.89 10.83
N VAL A 7 -5.35 -21.14 9.69
CA VAL A 7 -4.63 -21.58 8.52
C VAL A 7 -4.02 -20.28 8.03
N GLN A 8 -2.79 -20.01 8.48
CA GLN A 8 -1.95 -19.06 7.75
C GLN A 8 -2.12 -19.39 6.27
N GLU A 9 -2.59 -18.45 5.47
CA GLU A 9 -2.29 -18.48 4.04
C GLU A 9 -0.76 -18.48 3.96
N VAL A 10 -0.17 -19.67 3.84
CA VAL A 10 1.26 -19.83 3.61
C VAL A 10 1.49 -19.34 2.19
N ARG A 11 1.81 -18.05 2.09
CA ARG A 11 2.04 -17.33 0.83
C ARG A 11 3.42 -17.69 0.29
N SER A 12 3.42 -18.09 -1.00
CA SER A 12 4.53 -18.21 -1.95
C SER A 12 5.70 -19.16 -1.61
N ASN A 13 5.64 -20.38 -2.18
CA ASN A 13 6.67 -21.42 -2.34
C ASN A 13 7.03 -22.42 -1.22
N PRO A 14 6.57 -22.32 0.05
CA PRO A 14 6.53 -23.47 0.95
C PRO A 14 5.14 -24.13 1.01
N ALA A 15 4.21 -23.73 0.15
CA ALA A 15 2.84 -24.28 0.14
C ALA A 15 2.82 -25.78 -0.16
N VAL A 16 3.69 -26.27 -1.05
CA VAL A 16 3.78 -27.70 -1.39
C VAL A 16 4.24 -28.50 -0.18
N ASP A 17 5.31 -28.07 0.52
CA ASP A 17 5.79 -28.75 1.73
C ASP A 17 4.76 -28.71 2.87
N ALA A 18 4.09 -27.58 3.06
CA ALA A 18 3.06 -27.44 4.09
C ALA A 18 1.83 -28.31 3.81
N GLU A 19 1.40 -28.40 2.55
CA GLU A 19 0.30 -29.26 2.14
C GLU A 19 0.68 -30.75 2.26
N THR A 20 1.85 -31.15 1.78
CA THR A 20 2.36 -32.53 1.95
C THR A 20 2.47 -32.90 3.42
N ALA A 21 3.00 -32.02 4.28
CA ALA A 21 3.08 -32.25 5.72
C ALA A 21 1.70 -32.39 6.38
N ALA A 22 0.70 -31.61 5.94
CA ALA A 22 -0.68 -31.72 6.38
C ALA A 22 -1.32 -33.06 5.95
N VAL A 23 -1.10 -33.48 4.70
CA VAL A 23 -1.55 -34.79 4.18
C VAL A 23 -0.94 -35.93 4.98
N THR A 24 0.38 -35.91 5.23
CA THR A 24 1.05 -36.93 6.05
C THR A 24 0.49 -36.96 7.47
N SER A 25 0.23 -35.81 8.07
CA SER A 25 -0.35 -35.72 9.42
C SER A 25 -1.76 -36.32 9.47
N LEU A 26 -2.61 -35.99 8.50
CA LEU A 26 -3.98 -36.53 8.39
C LEU A 26 -3.97 -38.04 8.18
N ASN A 27 -3.18 -38.56 7.23
CA ASN A 27 -3.10 -39.99 6.96
C ASN A 27 -2.54 -40.78 8.16
N THR A 28 -1.56 -40.23 8.89
CA THR A 28 -1.04 -40.84 10.12
C THR A 28 -2.13 -40.94 11.19
N LEU A 29 -2.93 -39.88 11.35
CA LEU A 29 -4.06 -39.85 12.27
C LEU A 29 -5.14 -40.88 11.88
N PHE A 30 -5.47 -40.97 10.59
CA PHE A 30 -6.47 -41.93 10.09
C PHE A 30 -5.99 -43.38 10.21
N HIS A 31 -4.70 -43.65 10.03
CA HIS A 31 -4.12 -44.96 10.32
C HIS A 31 -4.24 -45.31 11.81
N LYS A 32 -3.88 -44.38 12.70
CA LYS A 32 -3.99 -44.57 14.17
C LYS A 32 -5.43 -44.81 14.62
N SER A 33 -6.41 -44.12 14.02
CA SER A 33 -7.82 -44.17 14.43
C SER A 33 -8.64 -45.26 13.73
N GLY A 34 -8.07 -46.00 12.77
CA GLY A 34 -8.79 -47.00 11.99
C GLY A 34 -9.72 -46.41 10.93
N LEU A 35 -9.60 -45.11 10.63
CA LEU A 35 -10.37 -44.40 9.61
C LEU A 35 -9.67 -44.35 8.25
N TYR A 36 -8.53 -45.02 8.09
CA TYR A 36 -7.78 -45.04 6.84
C TYR A 36 -8.45 -45.97 5.81
N LEU A 37 -8.61 -45.51 4.57
CA LEU A 37 -9.24 -46.29 3.49
C LEU A 37 -8.29 -47.43 3.04
N SER A 38 -8.51 -48.66 3.54
CA SER A 38 -7.80 -49.86 3.08
C SER A 38 -8.52 -50.46 1.87
N THR A 39 -7.91 -50.37 0.68
CA THR A 39 -8.48 -50.86 -0.59
C THR A 39 -8.53 -52.39 -0.74
N ALA A 40 -8.54 -53.20 0.32
CA ALA A 40 -8.47 -54.67 0.18
C ALA A 40 -9.17 -55.50 1.27
N SER A 41 -10.37 -55.12 1.72
CA SER A 41 -11.27 -56.12 2.29
C SER A 41 -12.74 -55.77 2.08
N THR A 42 -13.33 -56.37 1.05
CA THR A 42 -14.78 -56.46 0.90
C THR A 42 -15.43 -57.46 1.87
N GLN A 43 -14.73 -57.94 2.92
CA GLN A 43 -15.31 -58.88 3.92
C GLN A 43 -14.91 -58.67 5.38
N LEU A 44 -14.13 -57.65 5.74
CA LEU A 44 -13.93 -57.28 7.13
C LEU A 44 -14.79 -56.05 7.39
N HIS A 45 -16.03 -56.30 7.81
CA HIS A 45 -16.67 -55.39 8.74
C HIS A 45 -15.61 -55.03 9.79
N VAL A 46 -15.18 -53.77 9.79
CA VAL A 46 -14.48 -53.18 10.93
C VAL A 46 -15.35 -53.58 12.12
N THR A 47 -14.86 -54.51 12.93
CA THR A 47 -15.60 -54.90 14.12
C THR A 47 -15.75 -53.61 14.94
N PRO A 48 -16.91 -53.34 15.54
CA PRO A 48 -17.12 -52.12 16.30
C PRO A 48 -16.07 -51.89 17.41
N GLU A 49 -15.28 -52.90 17.78
CA GLU A 49 -14.15 -52.76 18.70
C GLU A 49 -12.92 -52.03 18.11
N ALA A 50 -12.77 -51.91 16.78
CA ALA A 50 -11.57 -51.37 16.13
C ALA A 50 -11.62 -49.86 15.81
N VAL A 51 -12.75 -49.19 16.00
CA VAL A 51 -12.81 -47.72 15.86
C VAL A 51 -12.33 -47.09 17.16
N CYS A 52 -11.04 -46.76 17.24
CA CYS A 52 -10.54 -45.92 18.31
C CYS A 52 -11.26 -44.56 18.27
N VAL A 53 -11.83 -44.14 19.39
CA VAL A 53 -12.53 -42.84 19.53
C VAL A 53 -11.53 -41.72 19.24
N ILE A 54 -11.79 -40.89 18.22
CA ILE A 54 -11.03 -39.65 17.97
C ILE A 54 -11.09 -38.78 19.23
N ASP A 55 -9.93 -38.46 19.81
CA ASP A 55 -9.85 -37.59 20.98
C ASP A 55 -9.97 -36.09 20.60
N ALA A 56 -9.96 -35.21 21.61
CA ALA A 56 -10.13 -33.77 21.39
C ALA A 56 -9.00 -33.13 20.58
N GLN A 57 -7.78 -33.65 20.73
CA GLN A 57 -6.58 -33.12 20.08
C GLN A 57 -6.53 -33.58 18.61
N ASP A 58 -6.87 -34.84 18.36
CA ASP A 58 -7.01 -35.42 17.02
C ASP A 58 -8.13 -34.67 16.25
N LEU A 59 -9.28 -34.40 16.89
CA LEU A 59 -10.36 -33.63 16.27
C LEU A 59 -9.94 -32.18 15.92
N TYR A 60 -9.20 -31.53 16.81
CA TYR A 60 -8.64 -30.20 16.53
C TYR A 60 -7.65 -30.24 15.36
N ALA A 61 -6.80 -31.26 15.28
CA ALA A 61 -5.87 -31.43 14.16
C ALA A 61 -6.60 -31.63 12.82
N ILE A 62 -7.67 -32.44 12.81
CA ILE A 62 -8.53 -32.61 11.63
C ILE A 62 -9.18 -31.28 11.25
N ALA A 63 -9.76 -30.56 12.22
CA ALA A 63 -10.39 -29.26 11.96
C ALA A 63 -9.40 -28.24 11.37
N ARG A 64 -8.17 -28.20 11.89
CA ARG A 64 -7.09 -27.33 11.37
C ARG A 64 -6.78 -27.59 9.90
N TYR A 65 -6.81 -28.85 9.46
CA TYR A 65 -6.53 -29.24 8.07
C TYR A 65 -7.78 -29.62 7.27
N ALA A 66 -8.97 -29.24 7.72
CA ALA A 66 -10.23 -29.72 7.15
C ALA A 66 -10.45 -29.30 5.69
N HIS A 67 -9.85 -28.18 5.23
CA HIS A 67 -9.87 -27.83 3.81
C HIS A 67 -9.06 -28.85 2.98
N ILE A 68 -7.82 -29.14 3.40
CA ILE A 68 -6.94 -30.12 2.73
C ILE A 68 -7.54 -31.53 2.76
N LEU A 69 -8.16 -31.91 3.89
CA LEU A 69 -8.88 -33.17 4.06
C LEU A 69 -9.88 -33.43 2.92
N VAL A 70 -10.65 -32.41 2.53
CA VAL A 70 -11.73 -32.57 1.55
C VAL A 70 -11.31 -32.28 0.11
N THR A 71 -10.23 -31.51 -0.12
CA THR A 71 -9.75 -31.14 -1.47
C THR A 71 -8.67 -32.07 -2.00
N ASN A 72 -7.75 -32.55 -1.16
CA ASN A 72 -6.58 -33.31 -1.60
C ASN A 72 -6.89 -34.81 -1.70
N ARG A 73 -6.57 -35.42 -2.85
CA ARG A 73 -6.84 -36.85 -3.15
C ARG A 73 -5.95 -37.83 -2.41
N ASP A 74 -4.78 -37.37 -1.96
CA ASP A 74 -3.81 -38.21 -1.26
C ASP A 74 -4.22 -38.46 0.20
N VAL A 75 -5.23 -37.73 0.70
CA VAL A 75 -5.84 -38.00 2.00
C VAL A 75 -6.78 -39.19 1.87
N GLN A 76 -6.35 -40.32 2.43
CA GLN A 76 -7.04 -41.60 2.40
C GLN A 76 -7.84 -41.78 3.70
N CYS A 77 -9.11 -41.39 3.67
CA CYS A 77 -10.04 -41.49 4.79
C CYS A 77 -11.30 -42.23 4.37
N ASP A 78 -11.80 -43.13 5.20
CA ASP A 78 -13.19 -43.58 5.15
C ASP A 78 -14.07 -42.43 5.67
N PHE A 79 -14.60 -41.64 4.74
CA PHE A 79 -15.44 -40.49 5.04
C PHE A 79 -16.80 -40.89 5.65
N SER A 80 -17.29 -42.10 5.38
CA SER A 80 -18.52 -42.63 5.99
C SER A 80 -18.31 -42.90 7.48
N ALA A 81 -17.19 -43.58 7.80
CA ALA A 81 -16.80 -43.82 9.19
C ALA A 81 -16.46 -42.52 9.94
N LEU A 82 -15.69 -41.61 9.32
CA LEU A 82 -15.37 -40.31 9.92
C LEU A 82 -16.65 -39.51 10.20
N SER A 83 -17.57 -39.43 9.24
CA SER A 83 -18.86 -38.76 9.42
C SER A 83 -19.66 -39.35 10.59
N SER A 84 -19.70 -40.69 10.71
CA SER A 84 -20.36 -41.38 11.81
C SER A 84 -19.75 -41.01 13.17
N VAL A 85 -18.42 -40.94 13.27
CA VAL A 85 -17.72 -40.48 14.48
C VAL A 85 -18.07 -39.03 14.81
N LEU A 86 -18.04 -38.13 13.82
CA LEU A 86 -18.37 -36.72 14.01
C LEU A 86 -19.81 -36.51 14.45
N TRP A 87 -20.78 -37.20 13.83
CA TRP A 87 -22.18 -37.15 14.25
C TRP A 87 -22.39 -37.71 15.65
N ASN A 88 -21.67 -38.76 16.04
CA ASN A 88 -21.70 -39.26 17.41
C ASN A 88 -21.18 -38.20 18.41
N GLN A 89 -20.13 -37.46 18.07
CA GLN A 89 -19.66 -36.35 18.90
C GLN A 89 -20.70 -35.23 19.01
N VAL A 90 -21.32 -34.85 17.88
CA VAL A 90 -22.40 -33.85 17.85
C VAL A 90 -23.57 -34.28 18.74
N LYS A 91 -23.98 -35.56 18.67
CA LYS A 91 -25.04 -36.12 19.51
C LYS A 91 -24.66 -36.15 20.99
N ASN A 92 -23.47 -36.64 21.33
CA ASN A 92 -22.99 -36.72 22.71
C ASN A 92 -22.94 -35.34 23.38
N VAL A 93 -22.46 -34.31 22.67
CA VAL A 93 -22.49 -32.93 23.20
C VAL A 93 -23.93 -32.40 23.24
N GLY A 94 -24.77 -32.74 22.26
CA GLY A 94 -26.19 -32.41 22.26
C GLY A 94 -26.94 -32.94 23.49
N ASP A 95 -26.65 -34.17 23.91
CA ASP A 95 -27.22 -34.80 25.11
C ASP A 95 -26.71 -34.13 26.39
N ARG A 96 -25.42 -33.73 26.43
CA ARG A 96 -24.87 -32.91 27.54
C ARG A 96 -25.53 -31.54 27.64
N ILE A 97 -25.85 -30.92 26.51
CA ILE A 97 -26.59 -29.66 26.50
C ILE A 97 -28.01 -29.87 27.06
N ASP A 98 -28.67 -30.99 26.77
CA ASP A 98 -29.98 -31.29 27.37
C ASP A 98 -29.91 -31.45 28.89
N VAL A 99 -28.90 -32.15 29.40
CA VAL A 99 -28.67 -32.27 30.85
C VAL A 99 -28.41 -30.90 31.46
N TYR A 100 -27.58 -30.07 30.82
CA TYR A 100 -27.31 -28.70 31.26
C TYR A 100 -28.58 -27.85 31.33
N LEU A 101 -29.39 -27.85 30.27
CA LEU A 101 -30.64 -27.08 30.22
C LEU A 101 -31.66 -27.60 31.23
N HIS A 102 -31.82 -28.91 31.38
CA HIS A 102 -32.73 -29.49 32.38
C HIS A 102 -32.32 -29.15 33.82
N LEU A 103 -31.01 -29.16 34.11
CA LEU A 103 -30.50 -28.76 35.43
C LEU A 103 -30.71 -27.28 35.70
N LEU A 104 -30.68 -26.42 34.69
CA LEU A 104 -30.99 -24.99 34.81
C LEU A 104 -32.46 -24.73 35.13
N GLU A 105 -33.40 -25.55 34.63
CA GLU A 105 -34.83 -25.43 34.92
C GLU A 105 -35.17 -25.84 36.36
N SER A 106 -34.41 -26.77 36.96
CA SER A 106 -34.65 -27.22 38.34
C SER A 106 -34.04 -26.25 39.38
N ALA A 107 -34.89 -25.45 40.03
CA ALA A 107 -34.50 -24.37 40.94
C ALA A 107 -33.65 -24.83 42.15
N GLY A 108 -32.31 -24.71 42.06
CA GLY A 108 -31.41 -24.84 43.22
C GLY A 108 -29.95 -24.50 42.89
N HIS A 109 -29.31 -23.62 43.67
CA HIS A 109 -27.91 -23.19 43.46
C HIS A 109 -26.90 -24.35 43.41
N ALA A 110 -27.10 -25.40 44.22
CA ALA A 110 -26.25 -26.60 44.21
C ALA A 110 -26.27 -27.33 42.85
N ARG A 111 -27.36 -27.24 42.08
CA ARG A 111 -27.47 -27.85 40.75
C ARG A 111 -26.96 -26.94 39.63
N GLN A 112 -26.89 -25.62 39.81
CA GLN A 112 -26.23 -24.72 38.86
C GLN A 112 -24.72 -24.99 38.79
N SER A 113 -24.06 -25.22 39.94
CA SER A 113 -22.66 -25.66 39.96
C SER A 113 -22.47 -27.04 39.31
N ARG A 114 -23.45 -27.95 39.46
CA ARG A 114 -23.43 -29.26 38.78
C ARG A 114 -23.64 -29.13 37.27
N ALA A 115 -24.54 -28.27 36.81
CA ALA A 115 -24.74 -27.98 35.39
C ALA A 115 -23.45 -27.46 34.73
N ALA A 116 -22.72 -26.57 35.41
CA ALA A 116 -21.43 -26.07 34.93
C ALA A 116 -20.35 -27.18 34.81
N LEU A 117 -20.42 -28.23 35.64
CA LEU A 117 -19.54 -29.40 35.52
C LEU A 117 -19.91 -30.29 34.31
N ASP A 118 -21.19 -30.34 33.95
CA ASP A 118 -21.70 -31.22 32.88
C ASP A 118 -21.42 -30.68 31.46
N LEU A 119 -21.50 -29.35 31.27
CA LEU A 119 -21.20 -28.68 30.00
C LEU A 119 -20.02 -27.71 30.13
N GLN A 120 -18.82 -28.25 30.11
CA GLN A 120 -17.58 -27.46 30.05
C GLN A 120 -17.34 -26.81 28.66
N PRO A 121 -16.55 -25.70 28.60
CA PRO A 121 -16.14 -25.07 27.34
C PRO A 121 -15.47 -26.02 26.34
N LEU A 122 -14.77 -27.05 26.85
CA LEU A 122 -14.15 -28.07 26.01
C LEU A 122 -15.18 -28.85 25.17
N HIS A 123 -16.36 -29.16 25.74
CA HIS A 123 -17.42 -29.86 25.00
C HIS A 123 -17.98 -29.00 23.85
N LEU A 124 -18.19 -27.70 24.10
CA LEU A 124 -18.65 -26.76 23.06
C LEU A 124 -17.58 -26.55 21.99
N THR A 125 -16.31 -26.56 22.38
CA THR A 125 -15.17 -26.50 21.44
C THR A 125 -15.09 -27.76 20.57
N LEU A 126 -15.27 -28.94 21.16
CA LEU A 126 -15.37 -30.21 20.43
C LEU A 126 -16.51 -30.17 19.40
N LEU A 127 -17.69 -29.68 19.83
CA LEU A 127 -18.83 -29.51 18.94
C LEU A 127 -18.53 -28.54 17.79
N THR A 128 -17.87 -27.42 18.09
CA THR A 128 -17.43 -26.44 17.08
C THR A 128 -16.54 -27.11 16.03
N HIS A 129 -15.54 -27.88 16.44
CA HIS A 129 -14.64 -28.59 15.52
C HIS A 129 -15.38 -29.64 14.69
N ALA A 130 -16.26 -30.44 15.32
CA ALA A 130 -17.02 -31.45 14.60
C ALA A 130 -17.92 -30.85 13.52
N LEU A 131 -18.69 -29.80 13.88
CA LEU A 131 -19.55 -29.08 12.93
C LEU A 131 -18.75 -28.37 11.84
N TYR A 132 -17.57 -27.83 12.17
CA TYR A 132 -16.68 -27.23 11.19
C TYR A 132 -16.18 -28.25 10.16
N ILE A 133 -15.76 -29.44 10.59
CA ILE A 133 -15.31 -30.51 9.68
C ILE A 133 -16.48 -31.00 8.82
N LEU A 134 -17.63 -31.29 9.43
CA LEU A 134 -18.85 -31.69 8.70
C LEU A 134 -19.26 -30.62 7.68
N ARG A 135 -19.13 -29.34 8.03
CA ARG A 135 -19.33 -28.24 7.08
C ARG A 135 -18.37 -28.32 5.91
N GLN A 136 -17.07 -28.54 6.12
CA GLN A 136 -16.09 -28.63 5.03
C GLN A 136 -16.41 -29.78 4.07
N ILE A 137 -16.93 -30.90 4.56
CA ILE A 137 -17.41 -32.00 3.72
C ILE A 137 -18.54 -31.53 2.80
N GLU A 138 -19.45 -30.69 3.28
CA GLU A 138 -20.59 -30.18 2.49
C GLU A 138 -20.23 -28.99 1.57
N GLU A 139 -19.01 -28.46 1.62
CA GLU A 139 -18.60 -27.30 0.81
C GLU A 139 -18.45 -27.67 -0.69
N PRO A 140 -18.74 -26.76 -1.64
CA PRO A 140 -18.61 -27.03 -3.07
C PRO A 140 -17.17 -27.34 -3.54
N HIS A 141 -16.16 -27.00 -2.75
CA HIS A 141 -14.77 -27.34 -3.05
C HIS A 141 -14.38 -28.75 -2.60
N ALA A 142 -15.21 -29.42 -1.77
CA ALA A 142 -14.98 -30.80 -1.40
C ALA A 142 -15.11 -31.71 -2.63
N ARG A 143 -14.26 -32.73 -2.69
CA ARG A 143 -14.33 -33.75 -3.76
C ARG A 143 -15.71 -34.41 -3.77
N GLN A 144 -16.21 -34.74 -4.95
CA GLN A 144 -17.55 -35.33 -5.08
C GLN A 144 -17.64 -36.66 -4.35
N GLU A 145 -16.59 -37.51 -4.39
CA GLU A 145 -16.57 -38.77 -3.64
C GLU A 145 -16.67 -38.57 -2.12
N VAL A 146 -16.16 -37.45 -1.59
CA VAL A 146 -16.22 -37.11 -0.15
C VAL A 146 -17.63 -36.72 0.25
N ARG A 147 -18.32 -35.96 -0.61
CA ARG A 147 -19.72 -35.55 -0.40
C ARG A 147 -20.66 -36.74 -0.49
N ASP A 148 -20.44 -37.63 -1.46
CA ASP A 148 -21.27 -38.81 -1.71
C ASP A 148 -21.10 -39.87 -0.61
N ALA A 149 -19.91 -39.99 -0.01
CA ALA A 149 -19.65 -40.91 1.08
C ALA A 149 -20.44 -40.59 2.36
N VAL A 150 -20.93 -39.35 2.50
CA VAL A 150 -21.71 -38.93 3.65
C VAL A 150 -23.19 -38.86 3.27
N SER A 151 -24.03 -39.68 3.92
CA SER A 151 -25.48 -39.55 3.83
C SER A 151 -25.97 -38.57 4.90
N ILE A 152 -26.73 -37.56 4.49
CA ILE A 152 -27.45 -36.65 5.39
C ILE A 152 -28.93 -36.80 5.05
N VAL A 153 -29.71 -37.20 6.04
CA VAL A 153 -31.17 -37.37 5.94
C VAL A 153 -31.90 -36.21 6.63
N GLN A 154 -33.21 -36.09 6.39
CA GLN A 154 -34.02 -35.01 6.98
C GLN A 154 -33.92 -34.93 8.52
N LYS A 155 -33.83 -36.09 9.19
CA LYS A 155 -33.67 -36.18 10.65
C LYS A 155 -32.40 -35.49 11.16
N ASP A 156 -31.32 -35.49 10.35
CA ASP A 156 -30.07 -34.83 10.72
C ASP A 156 -30.20 -33.31 10.67
N VAL A 157 -30.98 -32.79 9.72
CA VAL A 157 -31.29 -31.36 9.57
C VAL A 157 -32.12 -30.88 10.76
N GLU A 158 -33.15 -31.64 11.13
CA GLU A 158 -33.94 -31.37 12.33
C GLU A 158 -33.08 -31.40 13.60
N MET A 159 -32.13 -32.34 13.67
CA MET A 159 -31.18 -32.42 14.78
C MET A 159 -30.27 -31.19 14.84
N VAL A 160 -29.71 -30.73 13.72
CA VAL A 160 -28.87 -29.53 13.64
C VAL A 160 -29.66 -28.27 14.00
N VAL A 161 -30.88 -28.12 13.50
CA VAL A 161 -31.77 -26.99 13.85
C VAL A 161 -32.10 -27.01 15.34
N ARG A 162 -32.43 -28.18 15.89
CA ARG A 162 -32.71 -28.33 17.32
C ARG A 162 -31.46 -28.01 18.15
N LEU A 163 -30.28 -28.46 17.73
CA LEU A 163 -29.02 -28.12 18.36
C LEU A 163 -28.75 -26.61 18.31
N GLY A 164 -28.95 -25.96 17.16
CA GLY A 164 -28.83 -24.52 17.03
C GLY A 164 -29.74 -23.78 18.00
N LYS A 165 -31.01 -24.20 18.13
CA LYS A 165 -31.95 -23.64 19.12
C LYS A 165 -31.47 -23.83 20.56
N LYS A 166 -30.94 -25.02 20.89
CA LYS A 166 -30.34 -25.28 22.21
C LYS A 166 -29.15 -24.37 22.48
N LEU A 167 -28.25 -24.18 21.49
CA LEU A 167 -27.09 -23.28 21.61
C LEU A 167 -27.51 -21.82 21.76
N LEU A 168 -28.56 -21.38 21.05
CA LEU A 168 -29.16 -20.05 21.27
C LEU A 168 -29.66 -19.90 22.70
N HIS A 169 -30.33 -20.92 23.25
CA HIS A 169 -30.80 -20.88 24.63
C HIS A 169 -29.65 -20.87 25.64
N VAL A 170 -28.64 -21.72 25.45
CA VAL A 170 -27.42 -21.75 26.30
C VAL A 170 -26.72 -20.39 26.31
N LEU A 171 -26.50 -19.81 25.12
CA LEU A 171 -25.82 -18.53 24.98
C LEU A 171 -26.66 -17.37 25.53
N GLY A 172 -27.95 -17.33 25.20
CA GLY A 172 -28.88 -16.32 25.72
C GLY A 172 -28.95 -16.34 27.24
N ASP A 173 -29.16 -17.51 27.84
CA ASP A 173 -29.19 -17.70 29.29
C ASP A 173 -27.88 -17.29 29.97
N ALA A 174 -26.74 -17.66 29.37
CA ALA A 174 -25.43 -17.32 29.90
C ALA A 174 -25.15 -15.81 29.84
N LEU A 175 -25.72 -15.10 28.87
CA LEU A 175 -25.62 -13.64 28.74
C LEU A 175 -26.56 -12.90 29.71
N ASP A 176 -27.79 -13.40 29.90
CA ASP A 176 -28.81 -12.81 30.76
C ASP A 176 -28.52 -13.01 32.26
N LYS A 177 -27.95 -14.17 32.65
CA LYS A 177 -27.54 -14.46 34.04
C LYS A 177 -26.24 -13.72 34.37
N SER A 178 -26.38 -12.43 34.72
CA SER A 178 -25.27 -11.54 35.09
C SER A 178 -24.36 -12.14 36.17
N GLY A 179 -23.16 -12.60 35.78
CA GLY A 179 -22.04 -12.88 36.70
C GLY A 179 -21.66 -14.34 36.94
N VAL A 180 -22.35 -15.34 36.36
CA VAL A 180 -22.06 -16.76 36.63
C VAL A 180 -21.21 -17.44 35.54
N ALA A 181 -21.34 -17.03 34.28
CA ALA A 181 -20.64 -17.69 33.16
C ALA A 181 -19.22 -17.12 32.94
N ASP A 182 -18.22 -18.01 32.85
CA ASP A 182 -16.85 -17.66 32.45
C ASP A 182 -16.84 -17.17 30.98
N ASN A 183 -16.02 -16.15 30.67
CA ASN A 183 -15.80 -15.66 29.31
C ASN A 183 -15.37 -16.80 28.36
N ARG A 184 -14.63 -17.80 28.85
CA ARG A 184 -14.28 -19.00 28.06
C ARG A 184 -15.50 -19.81 27.64
N PHE A 185 -16.51 -19.89 28.51
CA PHE A 185 -17.76 -20.57 28.20
C PHE A 185 -18.58 -19.78 27.17
N LEU A 186 -18.70 -18.45 27.34
CA LEU A 186 -19.39 -17.58 26.39
C LEU A 186 -18.78 -17.66 24.99
N LEU A 187 -17.45 -17.57 24.90
CA LEU A 187 -16.73 -17.69 23.63
C LEU A 187 -16.92 -19.08 22.99
N ALA A 188 -16.87 -20.15 23.78
CA ALA A 188 -17.08 -21.50 23.25
C ALA A 188 -18.53 -21.71 22.77
N ALA A 189 -19.52 -21.15 23.47
CA ALA A 189 -20.93 -21.20 23.08
C ALA A 189 -21.22 -20.40 21.81
N GLU A 190 -20.65 -19.19 21.72
CA GLU A 190 -20.69 -18.35 20.52
C GLU A 190 -20.09 -19.09 19.31
N MET A 191 -18.89 -19.66 19.45
CA MET A 191 -18.22 -20.36 18.36
C MET A 191 -18.99 -21.62 17.94
N ALA A 192 -19.57 -22.36 18.89
CA ALA A 192 -20.41 -23.52 18.59
C ALA A 192 -21.66 -23.11 17.81
N LEU A 193 -22.32 -22.02 18.19
CA LEU A 193 -23.46 -21.46 17.46
C LEU A 193 -23.05 -21.04 16.05
N CYS A 194 -21.95 -20.30 15.90
CA CYS A 194 -21.42 -19.86 14.61
C CYS A 194 -21.13 -21.06 13.68
N ALA A 195 -20.55 -22.14 14.21
CA ALA A 195 -20.29 -23.36 13.47
C ALA A 195 -21.58 -24.08 13.07
N ALA A 196 -22.58 -24.14 13.98
CA ALA A 196 -23.89 -24.71 13.70
C ALA A 196 -24.63 -23.95 12.60
N GLU A 197 -24.65 -22.61 12.65
CA GLU A 197 -25.25 -21.76 11.62
C GLU A 197 -24.63 -22.00 10.24
N MET A 198 -23.30 -21.99 10.16
CA MET A 198 -22.61 -22.18 8.90
C MET A 198 -22.77 -23.61 8.36
N PHE A 199 -22.76 -24.62 9.23
CA PHE A 199 -23.02 -26.00 8.84
C PHE A 199 -24.47 -26.18 8.35
N ALA A 200 -25.44 -25.64 9.08
CA ALA A 200 -26.85 -25.62 8.71
C ALA A 200 -27.07 -25.02 7.31
N ALA A 201 -26.41 -23.90 6.99
CA ALA A 201 -26.45 -23.29 5.68
C ALA A 201 -25.77 -24.13 4.57
N SER A 202 -24.73 -24.90 4.89
CA SER A 202 -24.08 -25.82 3.94
C SER A 202 -24.95 -27.03 3.60
N ILE A 203 -25.56 -27.66 4.60
CA ILE A 203 -26.42 -28.84 4.42
C ILE A 203 -27.63 -28.53 3.52
N ALA A 204 -28.13 -27.30 3.55
CA ALA A 204 -29.25 -26.85 2.72
C ALA A 204 -29.06 -27.14 1.21
N SER A 205 -27.82 -27.35 0.77
CA SER A 205 -27.47 -27.63 -0.63
C SER A 205 -27.91 -29.01 -1.14
N ARG A 206 -28.24 -29.97 -0.27
CA ARG A 206 -28.69 -31.30 -0.68
C ARG A 206 -30.15 -31.29 -1.12
N SER A 207 -30.44 -31.81 -2.31
CA SER A 207 -31.77 -31.80 -2.94
C SER A 207 -32.84 -32.61 -2.18
N ALA A 208 -32.45 -33.66 -1.46
CA ALA A 208 -33.39 -34.50 -0.70
C ALA A 208 -33.87 -33.89 0.64
N ILE A 209 -33.37 -32.72 1.00
CA ILE A 209 -33.62 -32.09 2.31
C ILE A 209 -34.65 -30.97 2.18
N ASP A 210 -35.67 -31.00 3.03
CA ASP A 210 -36.56 -29.86 3.25
C ASP A 210 -35.84 -28.80 4.10
N VAL A 211 -35.69 -27.60 3.51
CA VAL A 211 -35.00 -26.45 4.11
C VAL A 211 -35.90 -25.59 5.00
N SER A 212 -37.20 -25.88 5.07
CA SER A 212 -38.17 -25.12 5.88
C SER A 212 -37.75 -24.99 7.35
N PRO A 213 -37.20 -26.03 8.02
CA PRO A 213 -36.67 -25.89 9.38
C PRO A 213 -35.50 -24.91 9.49
N LEU A 214 -34.64 -24.84 8.47
CA LEU A 214 -33.49 -23.93 8.41
C LEU A 214 -33.95 -22.48 8.21
N ILE A 215 -34.87 -22.24 7.27
CA ILE A 215 -35.47 -20.92 7.06
C ILE A 215 -36.12 -20.44 8.36
N THR A 216 -36.88 -21.30 9.04
CA THR A 216 -37.54 -20.99 10.31
C THR A 216 -36.52 -20.63 11.40
N PHE A 217 -35.41 -21.36 11.47
CA PHE A 217 -34.31 -21.07 12.41
C PHE A 217 -33.70 -19.69 12.15
N PHE A 218 -33.26 -19.41 10.92
CA PHE A 218 -32.64 -18.13 10.58
C PHE A 218 -33.62 -16.95 10.62
N ASN A 219 -34.91 -17.20 10.42
CA ASN A 219 -35.95 -16.18 10.57
C ASN A 219 -36.41 -16.00 12.02
N SER A 220 -35.92 -16.80 12.98
CA SER A 220 -36.27 -16.67 14.39
C SER A 220 -35.66 -15.40 15.00
N GLU A 221 -36.42 -14.78 15.89
CA GLU A 221 -35.99 -13.55 16.57
C GLU A 221 -34.79 -13.79 17.50
N ALA A 222 -34.74 -14.95 18.16
CA ALA A 222 -33.63 -15.33 19.03
C ALA A 222 -32.30 -15.44 18.25
N SER A 223 -32.31 -16.09 17.09
CA SER A 223 -31.11 -16.20 16.23
C SER A 223 -30.67 -14.83 15.72
N TRP A 224 -31.63 -14.01 15.27
CA TRP A 224 -31.33 -12.66 14.80
C TRP A 224 -30.75 -11.77 15.90
N ARG A 225 -31.33 -11.75 17.11
CA ARG A 225 -30.85 -10.97 18.24
C ARG A 225 -29.43 -11.36 18.66
N LEU A 226 -29.17 -12.67 18.80
CA LEU A 226 -27.84 -13.16 19.19
C LEU A 226 -26.79 -13.05 18.08
N SER A 227 -27.19 -12.86 16.82
CA SER A 227 -26.24 -12.59 15.74
C SER A 227 -25.52 -11.25 15.87
N GLY A 228 -25.97 -10.34 16.73
CA GLY A 228 -25.43 -9.00 16.92
C GLY A 228 -24.36 -8.82 18.00
N ILE A 229 -24.11 -9.86 18.78
CA ILE A 229 -23.34 -9.74 20.03
C ILE A 229 -21.83 -9.53 19.81
N SER A 230 -21.35 -9.85 18.60
CA SER A 230 -19.93 -9.79 18.24
C SER A 230 -19.71 -9.68 16.71
N ILE A 231 -18.44 -9.55 16.32
CA ILE A 231 -18.04 -9.58 14.92
C ILE A 231 -18.19 -11.01 14.36
N GLU A 232 -17.79 -12.01 15.12
CA GLU A 232 -17.82 -13.43 14.75
C GLU A 232 -19.25 -13.90 14.51
N ALA A 233 -20.19 -13.60 15.43
CA ALA A 233 -21.61 -13.92 15.28
C ALA A 233 -22.27 -13.16 14.12
N THR A 234 -21.89 -11.88 13.92
CA THR A 234 -22.37 -11.12 12.75
C THR A 234 -21.85 -11.75 11.45
N GLY A 235 -20.58 -12.15 11.43
CA GLY A 235 -19.91 -12.79 10.30
C GLY A 235 -20.50 -14.15 9.95
N SER A 236 -20.72 -15.02 10.94
CA SER A 236 -21.32 -16.35 10.74
C SER A 236 -22.75 -16.22 10.23
N TYR A 237 -23.58 -15.43 10.88
CA TYR A 237 -24.98 -15.30 10.55
C TYR A 237 -25.18 -14.66 9.17
N CYS A 238 -24.47 -13.56 8.87
CA CYS A 238 -24.54 -12.94 7.55
C CYS A 238 -23.98 -13.84 6.44
N GLY A 239 -22.90 -14.58 6.74
CA GLY A 239 -22.32 -15.57 5.83
C GLY A 239 -23.26 -16.74 5.54
N ALA A 240 -23.92 -17.25 6.58
CA ALA A 240 -24.91 -18.32 6.52
C ALA A 240 -26.14 -17.89 5.73
N LEU A 241 -26.68 -16.68 5.98
CA LEU A 241 -27.79 -16.12 5.20
C LEU A 241 -27.42 -15.92 3.72
N HIS A 242 -26.25 -15.34 3.43
CA HIS A 242 -25.77 -15.21 2.05
C HIS A 242 -25.73 -16.58 1.35
N ARG A 243 -25.23 -17.61 2.03
CA ARG A 243 -25.19 -18.97 1.48
C ARG A 243 -26.59 -19.54 1.30
N LEU A 244 -27.43 -19.48 2.32
CA LEU A 244 -28.80 -20.00 2.28
C LEU A 244 -29.60 -19.36 1.13
N ILE A 245 -29.50 -18.04 0.95
CA ILE A 245 -30.15 -17.34 -0.17
C ILE A 245 -29.71 -17.91 -1.52
N ARG A 246 -28.39 -18.10 -1.72
CA ARG A 246 -27.87 -18.69 -2.95
C ARG A 246 -28.36 -20.12 -3.17
N THR A 247 -28.39 -20.92 -2.11
CA THR A 247 -28.85 -22.30 -2.15
C THR A 247 -30.34 -22.39 -2.50
N LEU A 248 -31.18 -21.54 -1.93
CA LEU A 248 -32.62 -21.50 -2.23
C LEU A 248 -32.86 -21.18 -3.71
N PHE A 249 -32.13 -20.23 -4.29
CA PHE A 249 -32.21 -19.95 -5.72
C PHE A 249 -31.67 -21.08 -6.61
N ALA A 250 -30.61 -21.77 -6.18
CA ALA A 250 -30.13 -22.96 -6.89
C ALA A 250 -31.17 -24.10 -6.90
N ARG A 251 -32.04 -24.13 -5.87
CA ARG A 251 -33.13 -25.10 -5.68
C ARG A 251 -34.50 -24.49 -5.92
N GLN A 252 -34.61 -23.46 -6.78
CA GLN A 252 -35.87 -22.72 -6.97
C GLN A 252 -37.04 -23.57 -7.45
N ASN A 253 -36.77 -24.73 -8.08
CA ASN A 253 -37.80 -25.67 -8.52
C ASN A 253 -38.36 -26.55 -7.39
N ASP A 254 -37.66 -26.62 -6.25
CA ASP A 254 -38.04 -27.47 -5.11
C ASP A 254 -39.01 -26.74 -4.16
N PHE A 255 -39.10 -25.40 -4.25
CA PHE A 255 -39.81 -24.57 -3.28
C PHE A 255 -40.61 -23.45 -3.95
N ASP A 256 -41.82 -23.21 -3.47
CA ASP A 256 -42.63 -22.08 -3.92
C ASP A 256 -42.20 -20.77 -3.26
N GLY A 257 -42.16 -19.69 -4.06
CA GLY A 257 -41.98 -18.32 -3.55
C GLY A 257 -40.57 -17.99 -3.03
N VAL A 258 -39.55 -18.68 -3.53
CA VAL A 258 -38.14 -18.47 -3.18
C VAL A 258 -37.72 -17.01 -3.25
N GLU A 259 -38.15 -16.26 -4.26
CA GLU A 259 -37.79 -14.86 -4.45
C GLU A 259 -38.30 -13.98 -3.29
N ARG A 260 -39.50 -14.27 -2.77
CA ARG A 260 -40.08 -13.51 -1.66
C ARG A 260 -39.40 -13.85 -0.34
N VAL A 261 -39.11 -15.14 -0.11
CA VAL A 261 -38.43 -15.59 1.12
C VAL A 261 -37.00 -15.06 1.18
N THR A 262 -36.24 -15.19 0.10
CA THR A 262 -34.86 -14.72 0.01
C THR A 262 -34.74 -13.20 0.15
N ALA A 263 -35.65 -12.43 -0.47
CA ALA A 263 -35.70 -10.99 -0.29
C ALA A 263 -35.99 -10.59 1.17
N LYS A 264 -36.92 -11.28 1.86
CA LYS A 264 -37.17 -11.04 3.29
C LYS A 264 -35.96 -11.36 4.16
N LEU A 265 -35.25 -12.46 3.89
CA LEU A 265 -34.02 -12.80 4.62
C LEU A 265 -32.93 -11.73 4.40
N LEU A 266 -32.77 -11.22 3.19
CA LEU A 266 -31.80 -10.16 2.89
C LEU A 266 -32.18 -8.83 3.56
N VAL A 267 -33.40 -8.34 3.33
CA VAL A 267 -33.86 -7.03 3.81
C VAL A 267 -34.02 -7.03 5.33
N ASN A 268 -34.71 -8.03 5.91
CA ASN A 268 -35.15 -7.97 7.31
C ASN A 268 -34.20 -8.67 8.28
N ARG A 269 -33.28 -9.53 7.81
CA ARG A 269 -32.39 -10.31 8.70
C ARG A 269 -30.91 -10.04 8.47
N LEU A 270 -30.47 -9.96 7.20
CA LEU A 270 -29.06 -9.67 6.88
C LEU A 270 -28.75 -8.18 7.02
N THR A 271 -29.58 -7.31 6.44
CA THR A 271 -29.31 -5.87 6.38
C THR A 271 -29.94 -5.09 7.52
N THR A 272 -31.03 -5.55 8.12
CA THR A 272 -31.44 -5.08 9.45
C THR A 272 -30.63 -5.83 10.51
N ARG A 273 -29.83 -5.09 11.29
CA ARG A 273 -29.01 -5.67 12.36
C ARG A 273 -29.58 -5.30 13.73
N PRO A 274 -29.42 -6.17 14.75
CA PRO A 274 -29.78 -5.82 16.11
C PRO A 274 -28.92 -4.64 16.61
N PRO A 275 -29.42 -3.86 17.58
CA PRO A 275 -28.68 -2.73 18.17
C PRO A 275 -27.34 -3.17 18.73
N PHE A 276 -26.30 -2.39 18.50
CA PHE A 276 -24.98 -2.69 19.06
C PHE A 276 -24.94 -2.41 20.57
N ASP A 277 -24.63 -3.45 21.35
CA ASP A 277 -24.43 -3.37 22.80
C ASP A 277 -22.94 -3.57 23.16
N TRP A 278 -22.32 -2.48 23.61
CA TRP A 278 -20.91 -2.48 24.00
C TRP A 278 -20.63 -3.29 25.27
N GLU A 279 -21.55 -3.28 26.24
CA GLU A 279 -21.37 -4.02 27.48
C GLU A 279 -21.47 -5.52 27.23
N MET A 280 -22.40 -5.93 26.38
CA MET A 280 -22.52 -7.32 25.93
C MET A 280 -21.28 -7.78 25.17
N PHE A 281 -20.77 -6.97 24.24
CA PHE A 281 -19.54 -7.28 23.52
C PHE A 281 -18.35 -7.50 24.46
N LYS A 282 -18.14 -6.60 25.43
CA LYS A 282 -17.05 -6.69 26.41
C LYS A 282 -17.13 -7.93 27.30
N ARG A 283 -18.33 -8.45 27.57
CA ARG A 283 -18.49 -9.68 28.35
C ARG A 283 -17.95 -10.89 27.59
N ILE A 284 -18.23 -10.98 26.30
CA ILE A 284 -17.77 -12.09 25.45
C ILE A 284 -16.27 -11.93 25.13
N HIS A 285 -15.90 -10.70 24.72
CA HIS A 285 -14.56 -10.34 24.28
C HIS A 285 -14.00 -9.24 25.19
N PRO A 286 -13.46 -9.59 26.39
CA PRO A 286 -12.89 -8.59 27.28
C PRO A 286 -11.77 -7.82 26.57
N PRO A 287 -11.84 -6.48 26.51
CA PRO A 287 -10.88 -5.69 25.75
C PRO A 287 -9.52 -5.79 26.41
N HIS A 288 -8.62 -6.60 25.85
CA HIS A 288 -7.23 -6.61 26.27
C HIS A 288 -6.58 -5.27 25.87
N LYS A 289 -6.13 -4.52 26.89
CA LYS A 289 -5.32 -3.28 26.78
C LYS A 289 -5.75 -2.35 25.63
N GLY A 290 -7.04 -1.98 25.59
CA GLY A 290 -7.54 -0.88 24.74
C GLY A 290 -7.46 -1.12 23.23
N THR A 291 -7.38 -2.38 22.78
CA THR A 291 -7.17 -2.69 21.35
C THR A 291 -8.37 -2.43 20.45
N VAL A 292 -9.59 -2.35 20.98
CA VAL A 292 -10.81 -2.24 20.17
C VAL A 292 -11.76 -1.20 20.72
N THR A 293 -12.33 -0.38 19.84
CA THR A 293 -13.36 0.62 20.16
C THR A 293 -14.73 0.15 19.66
N PRO A 294 -15.84 0.64 20.25
CA PRO A 294 -17.20 0.45 19.74
C PRO A 294 -17.32 0.76 18.25
N GLN A 295 -16.73 1.88 17.81
CA GLN A 295 -16.69 2.32 16.42
C GLN A 295 -16.05 1.27 15.50
N TYR A 296 -14.90 0.70 15.90
CA TYR A 296 -14.22 -0.33 15.12
C TYR A 296 -15.12 -1.56 14.90
N ILE A 297 -15.86 -1.99 15.93
CA ILE A 297 -16.78 -3.13 15.81
C ILE A 297 -17.90 -2.83 14.82
N VAL A 298 -18.53 -1.66 14.94
CA VAL A 298 -19.59 -1.24 14.03
C VAL A 298 -19.09 -1.19 12.58
N LEU A 299 -17.87 -0.70 12.34
CA LEU A 299 -17.24 -0.71 11.01
C LEU A 299 -16.99 -2.13 10.50
N CYS A 300 -16.54 -3.06 11.35
CA CYS A 300 -16.41 -4.47 10.97
C CYS A 300 -17.77 -5.06 10.52
N ASN A 301 -18.82 -4.82 11.31
CA ASN A 301 -20.16 -5.29 11.01
C ASN A 301 -20.67 -4.67 9.70
N MET A 302 -20.46 -3.37 9.51
CA MET A 302 -20.87 -2.64 8.31
C MET A 302 -20.17 -3.17 7.05
N SER A 303 -18.87 -3.36 7.12
CA SER A 303 -18.08 -3.94 6.03
C SER A 303 -18.49 -5.39 5.71
N THR A 304 -18.87 -6.17 6.72
CA THR A 304 -19.36 -7.54 6.55
C THR A 304 -20.69 -7.55 5.81
N VAL A 305 -21.64 -6.71 6.24
CA VAL A 305 -22.95 -6.56 5.60
C VAL A 305 -22.78 -6.07 4.15
N GLN A 306 -21.99 -5.01 3.93
CA GLN A 306 -21.72 -4.50 2.59
C GLN A 306 -21.09 -5.57 1.69
N LEU A 307 -20.15 -6.37 2.20
CA LEU A 307 -19.52 -7.45 1.42
C LEU A 307 -20.55 -8.51 1.00
N CYS A 308 -21.44 -8.93 1.90
CA CYS A 308 -22.52 -9.88 1.57
C CYS A 308 -23.50 -9.29 0.54
N ILE A 309 -23.90 -8.02 0.68
CA ILE A 309 -24.75 -7.32 -0.30
C ILE A 309 -24.08 -7.32 -1.68
N ARG A 310 -22.80 -6.95 -1.77
CA ARG A 310 -22.05 -6.92 -3.03
C ARG A 310 -21.99 -8.32 -3.66
N LYS A 311 -21.76 -9.37 -2.87
CA LYS A 311 -21.75 -10.76 -3.34
C LYS A 311 -23.12 -11.22 -3.84
N LEU A 312 -24.22 -10.77 -3.25
CA LEU A 312 -25.58 -11.16 -3.68
C LEU A 312 -26.11 -10.36 -4.86
N LEU A 313 -25.78 -9.07 -4.97
CA LEU A 313 -26.48 -8.15 -5.89
C LEU A 313 -25.61 -7.57 -7.01
N LEU A 314 -24.28 -7.61 -6.90
CA LEU A 314 -23.36 -7.08 -7.91
C LEU A 314 -22.63 -8.19 -8.69
N GLN A 315 -23.06 -9.44 -8.54
CA GLN A 315 -22.58 -10.56 -9.34
C GLN A 315 -23.50 -10.81 -10.54
N ASN A 316 -22.94 -11.33 -11.63
CA ASN A 316 -23.70 -11.66 -12.85
C ASN A 316 -24.30 -13.07 -12.74
N HIS A 317 -25.29 -13.24 -11.85
CA HIS A 317 -26.03 -14.50 -11.71
C HIS A 317 -27.51 -14.31 -12.11
N SER A 318 -28.12 -15.37 -12.64
CA SER A 318 -29.51 -15.36 -13.16
C SER A 318 -30.55 -14.93 -12.12
N TYR A 319 -30.37 -15.36 -10.87
CA TYR A 319 -31.30 -15.04 -9.78
C TYR A 319 -31.26 -13.57 -9.32
N VAL A 320 -30.21 -12.83 -9.65
CA VAL A 320 -29.99 -11.48 -9.11
C VAL A 320 -31.10 -10.53 -9.53
N SER A 321 -31.57 -10.62 -10.77
CA SER A 321 -32.70 -9.80 -11.24
C SER A 321 -33.97 -10.02 -10.40
N ALA A 322 -34.30 -11.29 -10.14
CA ALA A 322 -35.45 -11.67 -9.34
C ALA A 322 -35.31 -11.21 -7.87
N LEU A 323 -34.12 -11.36 -7.28
CA LEU A 323 -33.82 -10.89 -5.93
C LEU A 323 -33.91 -9.37 -5.83
N LYS A 324 -33.31 -8.62 -6.78
CA LYS A 324 -33.37 -7.15 -6.85
C LYS A 324 -34.83 -6.67 -6.91
N LYS A 325 -35.64 -7.23 -7.81
CA LYS A 325 -37.06 -6.87 -7.97
C LYS A 325 -37.84 -7.02 -6.66
N ASN A 326 -37.65 -8.13 -5.94
CA ASN A 326 -38.37 -8.39 -4.69
C ASN A 326 -37.83 -7.53 -3.52
N CYS A 327 -36.52 -7.25 -3.47
CA CYS A 327 -35.96 -6.34 -2.48
C CYS A 327 -36.43 -4.90 -2.70
N ILE A 328 -36.48 -4.43 -3.95
CA ILE A 328 -37.03 -3.12 -4.30
C ILE A 328 -38.48 -3.00 -3.82
N ARG A 329 -39.32 -4.02 -4.06
CA ARG A 329 -40.70 -4.03 -3.56
C ARG A 329 -40.75 -3.92 -2.04
N LEU A 330 -39.92 -4.66 -1.31
CA LEU A 330 -39.87 -4.58 0.16
C LEU A 330 -39.41 -3.19 0.63
N LEU A 331 -38.40 -2.59 0.00
CA LEU A 331 -37.97 -1.22 0.33
C LEU A 331 -39.05 -0.17 0.02
N GLN A 332 -39.83 -0.36 -1.04
CA GLN A 332 -41.00 0.48 -1.35
C GLN A 332 -42.11 0.30 -0.31
N GLU A 333 -42.35 -0.94 0.15
CA GLU A 333 -43.28 -1.20 1.26
C GLU A 333 -42.82 -0.49 2.55
N MET A 334 -41.54 -0.55 2.90
CA MET A 334 -40.97 0.18 4.04
C MET A 334 -41.11 1.70 3.87
N SER A 335 -40.79 2.23 2.68
CA SER A 335 -40.93 3.65 2.35
C SER A 335 -42.38 4.13 2.45
N SER A 336 -43.35 3.35 1.99
CA SER A 336 -44.77 3.70 2.12
C SER A 336 -45.27 3.76 3.57
N ARG A 337 -44.62 3.01 4.47
CA ARG A 337 -44.83 3.07 5.93
C ARG A 337 -44.01 4.16 6.62
N LYS A 338 -43.22 4.93 5.86
CA LYS A 338 -42.26 5.93 6.37
C LYS A 338 -41.22 5.33 7.33
N GLU A 339 -40.88 4.06 7.15
CA GLU A 339 -39.84 3.41 7.94
C GLU A 339 -38.45 3.91 7.50
N MET A 340 -37.67 4.45 8.43
CA MET A 340 -36.32 4.92 8.15
C MET A 340 -35.35 3.74 7.99
N LEU A 341 -34.58 3.72 6.89
CA LEU A 341 -33.58 2.67 6.66
C LEU A 341 -32.41 2.79 7.66
N SER A 342 -32.00 1.68 8.25
CA SER A 342 -30.79 1.63 9.08
C SER A 342 -29.52 1.91 8.26
N PHE A 343 -28.43 2.29 8.93
CA PHE A 343 -27.13 2.43 8.27
C PHE A 343 -26.72 1.17 7.51
N TYR A 344 -27.01 -0.01 8.06
CA TYR A 344 -26.73 -1.31 7.42
C TYR A 344 -27.57 -1.59 6.16
N GLN A 345 -28.72 -0.93 6.01
CA GLN A 345 -29.58 -0.99 4.82
C GLN A 345 -29.22 0.05 3.75
N VAL A 346 -28.43 1.08 4.09
CA VAL A 346 -27.98 2.10 3.11
C VAL A 346 -27.16 1.48 1.96
N PRO A 347 -26.19 0.57 2.18
CA PRO A 347 -25.50 -0.11 1.09
C PRO A 347 -26.42 -1.01 0.24
N LEU A 348 -27.53 -1.50 0.81
CA LEU A 348 -28.52 -2.25 0.07
C LEU A 348 -29.30 -1.33 -0.88
N LEU A 349 -29.74 -0.17 -0.38
CA LEU A 349 -30.36 0.87 -1.22
C LEU A 349 -29.42 1.26 -2.36
N ALA A 350 -28.16 1.56 -2.04
CA ALA A 350 -27.13 1.91 -3.01
C ALA A 350 -26.95 0.86 -4.12
N ALA A 351 -26.93 -0.43 -3.76
CA ALA A 351 -26.78 -1.53 -4.71
C ALA A 351 -28.01 -1.76 -5.61
N LEU A 352 -29.18 -1.28 -5.20
CA LEU A 352 -30.46 -1.50 -5.87
C LEU A 352 -30.91 -0.32 -6.74
N GLN A 353 -30.73 0.91 -6.25
CA GLN A 353 -31.30 2.13 -6.82
C GLN A 353 -30.28 3.27 -6.95
N GLY A 354 -29.04 3.08 -6.50
CA GLY A 354 -28.09 4.17 -6.31
C GLY A 354 -28.37 4.95 -5.02
N MET A 355 -27.48 5.87 -4.71
CA MET A 355 -27.65 6.75 -3.55
C MET A 355 -28.40 8.01 -3.99
N PRO A 356 -29.50 8.36 -3.30
CA PRO A 356 -30.14 9.65 -3.52
C PRO A 356 -29.22 10.79 -3.07
N GLU A 357 -29.66 12.01 -3.32
CA GLU A 357 -28.98 13.18 -2.77
C GLU A 357 -29.15 13.13 -1.24
N PHE A 358 -28.03 13.21 -0.53
CA PHE A 358 -28.02 13.21 0.92
C PHE A 358 -26.95 14.18 1.39
N ASP A 359 -27.36 15.14 2.22
CA ASP A 359 -26.42 16.10 2.78
C ASP A 359 -25.64 15.47 3.93
N LEU A 360 -24.40 15.06 3.65
CA LEU A 360 -23.50 14.56 4.67
C LEU A 360 -23.13 15.64 5.68
N SER A 361 -23.37 16.93 5.42
CA SER A 361 -23.06 18.01 6.37
C SER A 361 -24.11 18.21 7.46
N ASP A 362 -25.31 17.62 7.33
CA ASP A 362 -26.37 17.68 8.35
C ASP A 362 -26.13 16.65 9.48
N ASP A 363 -25.45 17.11 10.54
CA ASP A 363 -25.18 16.30 11.73
C ASP A 363 -26.47 15.85 12.44
N ALA A 364 -27.53 16.67 12.42
CA ALA A 364 -28.79 16.36 13.10
C ALA A 364 -29.52 15.21 12.40
N GLN A 365 -29.54 15.19 11.07
CA GLN A 365 -30.14 14.10 10.31
C GLN A 365 -29.38 12.77 10.49
N LEU A 366 -28.05 12.82 10.57
CA LEU A 366 -27.22 11.64 10.85
C LEU A 366 -27.52 11.05 12.23
N GLN A 367 -27.60 11.90 13.26
CA GLN A 367 -27.92 11.49 14.62
C GLN A 367 -29.36 10.97 14.75
N LEU A 368 -30.33 11.65 14.14
CA LEU A 368 -31.72 11.21 14.10
C LEU A 368 -31.82 9.77 13.56
N ARG A 369 -31.15 9.48 12.43
CA ARG A 369 -31.12 8.13 11.87
C ARG A 369 -30.51 7.11 12.82
N ALA A 370 -29.43 7.45 13.51
CA ALA A 370 -28.80 6.54 14.46
C ALA A 370 -29.71 6.19 15.65
N VAL A 371 -30.49 7.16 16.11
CA VAL A 371 -31.48 6.99 17.19
C VAL A 371 -32.69 6.19 16.71
N GLU A 372 -33.35 6.59 15.61
CA GLU A 372 -34.56 5.94 15.11
C GLU A 372 -34.33 4.50 14.66
N THR A 373 -33.14 4.20 14.13
CA THR A 373 -32.80 2.85 13.65
C THR A 373 -32.05 2.01 14.69
N HIS A 374 -31.96 2.52 15.93
CA HIS A 374 -31.32 1.87 17.07
C HIS A 374 -29.91 1.33 16.77
N LEU A 375 -29.04 2.16 16.18
CA LEU A 375 -27.66 1.73 15.82
C LEU A 375 -26.89 1.18 17.03
N GLY A 376 -27.07 1.79 18.20
CA GLY A 376 -26.51 1.38 19.47
C GLY A 376 -26.73 2.47 20.53
N ASN A 377 -26.30 2.24 21.78
CA ASN A 377 -26.51 3.19 22.88
C ASN A 377 -25.22 3.89 23.32
N ASN A 378 -24.09 3.66 22.63
CA ASN A 378 -22.78 4.18 23.02
C ASN A 378 -22.51 5.56 22.39
N GLU A 379 -22.15 6.55 23.21
CA GLU A 379 -21.87 7.92 22.76
C GLU A 379 -20.76 8.01 21.70
N GLN A 380 -19.77 7.11 21.72
CA GLN A 380 -18.69 7.09 20.72
C GLN A 380 -19.20 6.73 19.33
N ILE A 381 -20.28 5.94 19.24
CA ILE A 381 -20.92 5.56 17.97
C ILE A 381 -21.81 6.70 17.45
N MET A 382 -22.30 7.57 18.34
CA MET A 382 -23.20 8.67 18.00
C MET A 382 -22.48 9.94 17.52
N GLN A 383 -21.16 9.88 17.33
CA GLN A 383 -20.38 11.02 16.83
C GLN A 383 -20.69 11.30 15.35
N PRO A 384 -21.01 12.55 14.97
CA PRO A 384 -21.42 12.85 13.60
C PRO A 384 -20.39 12.47 12.52
N ASN A 385 -19.09 12.69 12.77
CA ASN A 385 -18.03 12.28 11.83
C ASN A 385 -17.98 10.76 11.61
N PHE A 386 -18.25 9.98 12.66
CA PHE A 386 -18.32 8.52 12.54
C PHE A 386 -19.57 8.10 11.76
N LEU A 387 -20.74 8.67 12.09
CA LEU A 387 -22.00 8.42 11.38
C LEU A 387 -21.91 8.82 9.89
N ARG A 388 -21.20 9.90 9.59
CA ARG A 388 -20.90 10.36 8.22
C ARG A 388 -20.11 9.32 7.44
N ILE A 389 -19.10 8.69 8.07
CA ILE A 389 -18.36 7.57 7.46
C ILE A 389 -19.30 6.39 7.21
N LEU A 390 -20.16 6.03 8.17
CA LEU A 390 -21.14 4.96 7.98
C LEU A 390 -22.10 5.25 6.82
N MET A 391 -22.58 6.49 6.69
CA MET A 391 -23.44 6.88 5.58
C MET A 391 -22.69 6.82 4.23
N ALA A 392 -21.42 7.25 4.21
CA ALA A 392 -20.58 7.23 3.03
C ALA A 392 -20.33 5.83 2.46
N TYR A 393 -20.51 4.75 3.25
CA TYR A 393 -20.47 3.38 2.71
C TYR A 393 -21.46 3.19 1.55
N GLY A 394 -22.61 3.86 1.56
CA GLY A 394 -23.57 3.81 0.45
C GLY A 394 -22.94 4.24 -0.88
N TYR A 395 -22.20 5.35 -0.89
CA TYR A 395 -21.52 5.87 -2.09
C TYR A 395 -20.30 5.06 -2.53
N THR A 396 -19.81 4.14 -1.69
CA THR A 396 -18.70 3.24 -2.07
C THR A 396 -19.14 1.95 -2.75
N VAL A 397 -20.44 1.67 -2.77
CA VAL A 397 -21.02 0.58 -3.54
C VAL A 397 -21.04 1.02 -5.01
N PRO A 398 -20.51 0.27 -5.99
CA PRO A 398 -20.55 0.70 -7.38
C PRO A 398 -21.98 0.80 -7.93
N HIS A 399 -22.41 1.99 -8.37
CA HIS A 399 -23.66 2.22 -9.08
C HIS A 399 -23.56 3.47 -9.99
N GLU A 400 -24.18 3.44 -11.17
CA GLU A 400 -24.10 4.58 -12.12
C GLU A 400 -25.01 5.74 -11.74
N GLN A 401 -26.13 5.45 -11.06
CA GLN A 401 -27.14 6.44 -10.67
C GLN A 401 -26.89 7.05 -9.27
N HIS A 402 -25.64 7.11 -8.80
CA HIS A 402 -25.37 7.88 -7.59
C HIS A 402 -25.52 9.37 -7.87
N ASN A 403 -26.31 10.05 -7.04
CA ASN A 403 -26.29 11.50 -7.06
C ASN A 403 -24.93 12.02 -6.57
N PRO A 404 -24.39 13.08 -7.17
CA PRO A 404 -23.11 13.64 -6.77
C PRO A 404 -23.20 14.20 -5.34
N LEU A 405 -22.08 14.16 -4.61
CA LEU A 405 -22.00 14.82 -3.32
C LEU A 405 -21.95 16.34 -3.50
N THR A 406 -22.71 17.06 -2.66
CA THR A 406 -22.61 18.52 -2.58
C THR A 406 -21.24 18.94 -2.05
N ARG A 407 -20.80 20.17 -2.37
CA ARG A 407 -19.53 20.74 -1.84
C ARG A 407 -19.42 20.62 -0.32
N GLY A 408 -20.47 20.95 0.41
CA GLY A 408 -20.54 20.81 1.88
C GLY A 408 -20.36 19.37 2.35
N SER A 409 -20.96 18.41 1.63
CA SER A 409 -20.80 16.98 1.90
C SER A 409 -19.38 16.47 1.64
N VAL A 410 -18.74 16.92 0.55
CA VAL A 410 -17.36 16.54 0.19
C VAL A 410 -16.37 17.00 1.26
N LEU A 411 -16.47 18.25 1.68
CA LEU A 411 -15.59 18.82 2.71
C LEU A 411 -15.80 18.16 4.07
N SER A 412 -17.07 17.95 4.46
CA SER A 412 -17.40 17.29 5.72
C SER A 412 -16.92 15.84 5.74
N LEU A 413 -17.01 15.13 4.61
CA LEU A 413 -16.48 13.78 4.48
C LEU A 413 -14.96 13.77 4.56
N PHE A 414 -14.27 14.67 3.85
CA PHE A 414 -12.81 14.77 3.92
C PHE A 414 -12.34 15.05 5.34
N ARG A 415 -12.98 15.99 6.05
CA ARG A 415 -12.71 16.27 7.47
C ARG A 415 -12.94 15.05 8.36
N ALA A 416 -14.08 14.36 8.20
CA ALA A 416 -14.36 13.14 8.95
C ALA A 416 -13.30 12.05 8.70
N VAL A 417 -12.84 11.87 7.46
CA VAL A 417 -11.75 10.94 7.13
C VAL A 417 -10.45 11.38 7.80
N THR A 418 -10.10 12.66 7.79
CA THR A 418 -8.87 13.15 8.43
C THR A 418 -8.89 12.97 9.95
N GLU A 419 -10.05 13.16 10.57
CA GLU A 419 -10.22 13.02 12.01
C GLU A 419 -10.23 11.55 12.44
N GLN A 420 -11.11 10.75 11.83
CA GLN A 420 -11.43 9.40 12.27
C GLN A 420 -10.52 8.34 11.66
N LEU A 421 -9.94 8.57 10.47
CA LEU A 421 -9.09 7.59 9.77
C LEU A 421 -7.61 8.01 9.75
N PHE A 422 -7.30 9.29 9.52
CA PHE A 422 -5.90 9.77 9.57
C PHE A 422 -5.44 10.09 11.00
N GLN A 423 -6.35 10.06 11.98
CA GLN A 423 -6.04 10.25 13.39
C GLN A 423 -5.39 11.61 13.69
N LEU A 424 -5.78 12.65 12.95
CA LEU A 424 -5.21 14.00 13.08
C LEU A 424 -5.22 14.52 14.53
N PRO A 425 -6.31 14.37 15.34
CA PRO A 425 -6.32 14.84 16.73
C PRO A 425 -5.27 14.15 17.62
N MET A 426 -4.97 12.87 17.38
CA MET A 426 -3.93 12.15 18.13
C MET A 426 -2.53 12.62 17.77
N ILE A 427 -2.31 13.03 16.52
CA ILE A 427 -1.04 13.62 16.08
C ILE A 427 -0.86 15.00 16.72
N GLN A 428 -1.90 15.85 16.66
CA GLN A 428 -1.89 17.18 17.26
C GLN A 428 -1.65 17.14 18.78
N SER A 429 -2.25 16.17 19.48
CA SER A 429 -2.05 16.02 20.93
C SER A 429 -0.75 15.32 21.32
N GLY A 430 0.08 14.88 20.37
CA GLY A 430 1.33 14.14 20.65
C GLY A 430 1.13 12.73 21.22
N ASN A 431 -0.11 12.27 21.36
CA ASN A 431 -0.46 10.97 21.97
C ASN A 431 -0.28 9.77 21.01
N VAL A 432 0.64 9.87 20.06
CA VAL A 432 0.77 8.90 18.95
C VAL A 432 1.10 7.48 19.42
N ASN A 433 1.75 7.34 20.59
CA ASN A 433 2.03 6.04 21.20
C ASN A 433 0.76 5.30 21.67
N LYS A 434 -0.39 5.97 21.77
CA LYS A 434 -1.69 5.37 22.07
C LYS A 434 -2.37 4.77 20.82
N MET A 435 -1.84 5.02 19.62
CA MET A 435 -2.39 4.46 18.38
C MET A 435 -2.20 2.95 18.33
N THR A 436 -3.31 2.21 18.39
CA THR A 436 -3.34 0.75 18.26
C THR A 436 -3.30 0.31 16.80
N HIS A 437 -2.94 -0.94 16.55
CA HIS A 437 -2.95 -1.51 15.19
C HIS A 437 -4.32 -1.40 14.50
N THR A 438 -5.40 -1.49 15.26
CA THR A 438 -6.79 -1.36 14.77
C THR A 438 -7.12 0.04 14.27
N LEU A 439 -6.54 1.08 14.88
CA LEU A 439 -6.67 2.47 14.40
C LEU A 439 -5.80 2.72 13.17
N LEU A 440 -4.68 2.00 13.02
CA LEU A 440 -3.80 2.09 11.85
C LEU A 440 -4.34 1.36 10.62
N GLN A 441 -5.20 0.36 10.82
CA GLN A 441 -5.84 -0.42 9.76
C GLN A 441 -7.35 -0.52 10.02
N PRO A 442 -8.09 0.60 9.89
CA PRO A 442 -9.53 0.55 10.05
C PRO A 442 -10.13 -0.36 8.96
N PRO A 443 -11.16 -1.17 9.28
CA PRO A 443 -11.77 -2.14 8.36
C PRO A 443 -12.70 -1.44 7.37
N VAL A 444 -12.25 -0.33 6.77
CA VAL A 444 -13.01 0.56 5.91
C VAL A 444 -12.34 0.66 4.54
N PRO A 445 -13.09 0.93 3.47
CA PRO A 445 -12.51 1.18 2.16
C PRO A 445 -11.93 2.62 2.09
N THR A 446 -10.91 2.96 2.89
CA THR A 446 -10.36 4.33 2.99
C THR A 446 -10.00 4.93 1.63
N LEU A 447 -9.39 4.13 0.75
CA LEU A 447 -9.05 4.58 -0.61
C LEU A 447 -10.29 4.94 -1.41
N SER A 448 -11.40 4.21 -1.26
CA SER A 448 -12.66 4.53 -1.95
C SER A 448 -13.26 5.84 -1.43
N PHE A 449 -13.16 6.13 -0.13
CA PHE A 449 -13.58 7.43 0.41
C PHE A 449 -12.72 8.58 -0.14
N ILE A 450 -11.39 8.40 -0.20
CA ILE A 450 -10.51 9.41 -0.78
C ILE A 450 -10.81 9.62 -2.26
N ARG A 451 -11.04 8.56 -3.03
CA ARG A 451 -11.44 8.68 -4.44
C ARG A 451 -12.76 9.41 -4.62
N LEU A 452 -13.74 9.15 -3.76
CA LEU A 452 -15.00 9.88 -3.77
C LEU A 452 -14.78 11.40 -3.59
N VAL A 453 -13.88 11.80 -2.68
CA VAL A 453 -13.50 13.20 -2.48
C VAL A 453 -12.73 13.75 -3.68
N VAL A 454 -11.78 13.00 -4.24
CA VAL A 454 -10.96 13.42 -5.38
C VAL A 454 -11.81 13.60 -6.64
N GLU A 455 -12.73 12.67 -6.91
CA GLU A 455 -13.62 12.72 -8.06
C GLU A 455 -14.58 13.91 -7.96
N ALA A 456 -15.20 14.12 -6.80
CA ALA A 456 -16.10 15.24 -6.58
C ALA A 456 -15.36 16.59 -6.66
N SER A 457 -14.19 16.71 -6.02
CA SER A 457 -13.39 17.94 -6.05
C SER A 457 -12.75 18.22 -7.41
N SER A 458 -12.39 17.19 -8.19
CA SER A 458 -11.81 17.38 -9.53
C SER A 458 -12.74 18.07 -10.53
N ASN A 459 -14.05 18.04 -10.28
CA ASN A 459 -15.06 18.60 -11.16
C ASN A 459 -15.46 20.05 -10.80
N ASP A 460 -14.98 20.58 -9.67
CA ASP A 460 -15.29 21.93 -9.20
C ASP A 460 -14.04 22.62 -8.63
N VAL A 461 -13.67 23.76 -9.22
CA VAL A 461 -12.47 24.53 -8.88
C VAL A 461 -12.52 25.07 -7.44
N GLU A 462 -13.70 25.50 -6.99
CA GLU A 462 -13.86 26.01 -5.63
C GLU A 462 -13.71 24.88 -4.59
N THR A 463 -14.40 23.76 -4.80
CA THR A 463 -14.24 22.57 -3.95
C THR A 463 -12.80 22.04 -3.98
N ALA A 464 -12.13 22.00 -5.13
CA ALA A 464 -10.72 21.60 -5.24
C ALA A 464 -9.80 22.48 -4.39
N SER A 465 -10.02 23.80 -4.44
CA SER A 465 -9.23 24.77 -3.70
C SER A 465 -9.41 24.63 -2.19
N GLU A 466 -10.65 24.43 -1.72
CA GLU A 466 -10.95 24.21 -0.30
C GLU A 466 -10.42 22.88 0.21
N VAL A 467 -10.57 21.80 -0.58
CA VAL A 467 -9.99 20.51 -0.23
C VAL A 467 -8.47 20.59 -0.16
N LEU A 468 -7.81 21.32 -1.07
CA LEU A 468 -6.37 21.58 -0.98
C LEU A 468 -6.01 22.38 0.27
N ALA A 469 -6.79 23.40 0.64
CA ALA A 469 -6.58 24.16 1.87
C ALA A 469 -6.69 23.29 3.12
N GLU A 470 -7.70 22.41 3.21
CA GLU A 470 -7.84 21.44 4.30
C GLU A 470 -6.69 20.42 4.30
N MET A 471 -6.29 19.94 3.12
CA MET A 471 -5.14 19.05 2.96
C MET A 471 -3.85 19.72 3.48
N MET A 472 -3.66 21.01 3.21
CA MET A 472 -2.51 21.76 3.69
C MET A 472 -2.48 21.89 5.22
N LYS A 473 -3.63 22.05 5.89
CA LYS A 473 -3.70 22.01 7.37
C LYS A 473 -3.23 20.67 7.92
N VAL A 474 -3.69 19.58 7.31
CA VAL A 474 -3.30 18.20 7.66
C VAL A 474 -1.79 18.01 7.44
N LEU A 475 -1.30 18.38 6.25
CA LEU A 475 0.11 18.24 5.87
C LEU A 475 1.03 19.07 6.75
N THR A 476 0.65 20.29 7.11
CA THR A 476 1.42 21.16 8.00
C THR A 476 1.58 20.52 9.37
N THR A 477 0.46 20.11 9.98
CA THR A 477 0.45 19.41 11.27
C THR A 477 1.33 18.16 11.24
N MET A 478 1.20 17.33 10.20
CA MET A 478 1.95 16.09 10.05
C MET A 478 3.45 16.34 9.76
N TYR A 479 3.76 17.38 8.99
CA TYR A 479 5.13 17.77 8.69
C TYR A 479 5.84 18.31 9.93
N GLU A 480 5.21 19.21 10.68
CA GLU A 480 5.73 19.75 11.95
C GLU A 480 5.96 18.64 12.97
N ALA A 481 5.01 17.70 13.11
CA ALA A 481 5.21 16.52 13.94
C ALA A 481 6.43 15.69 13.47
N SER A 482 6.63 15.53 12.16
CA SER A 482 7.80 14.82 11.61
C SER A 482 9.12 15.56 11.88
N VAL A 483 9.12 16.89 11.72
CA VAL A 483 10.27 17.78 11.98
C VAL A 483 10.69 17.67 13.45
N ALA A 484 9.76 17.85 14.38
CA ALA A 484 10.02 17.77 15.82
C ALA A 484 10.59 16.40 16.22
N GLN A 485 10.07 15.32 15.64
CA GLN A 485 10.57 13.96 15.92
C GLN A 485 11.97 13.73 15.33
N CYS A 486 12.27 14.31 14.17
CA CYS A 486 13.60 14.23 13.57
C CYS A 486 14.64 15.05 14.35
N GLU A 487 14.27 16.20 14.90
CA GLU A 487 15.14 16.98 15.79
C GLU A 487 15.49 16.21 17.06
N LEU A 488 14.51 15.53 17.65
CA LEU A 488 14.70 14.75 18.87
C LEU A 488 15.57 13.50 18.65
N TYR A 489 15.34 12.74 17.57
CA TYR A 489 15.95 11.42 17.41
C TYR A 489 17.10 11.36 16.40
N GLN A 490 17.30 12.40 15.60
CA GLN A 490 18.28 12.52 14.50
C GLN A 490 18.20 11.45 13.41
N THR A 491 17.48 10.36 13.62
CA THR A 491 17.37 9.23 12.70
C THR A 491 15.90 8.81 12.57
N PRO A 492 15.40 8.58 11.34
CA PRO A 492 13.99 8.27 11.14
C PRO A 492 13.60 6.89 11.69
N VAL A 493 14.56 5.98 11.87
CA VAL A 493 14.32 4.64 12.43
C VAL A 493 13.90 4.71 13.90
N ARG A 494 14.35 5.72 14.64
CA ARG A 494 14.05 5.92 16.06
C ARG A 494 12.69 6.58 16.32
N VAL A 495 12.07 7.17 15.30
CA VAL A 495 10.70 7.70 15.39
C VAL A 495 9.71 6.57 15.67
N SER A 496 8.70 6.84 16.50
CA SER A 496 7.73 5.83 16.95
C SER A 496 7.08 5.10 15.76
N LYS A 497 7.05 3.77 15.82
CA LYS A 497 6.51 2.93 14.74
C LYS A 497 5.06 3.27 14.37
N PRO A 498 4.14 3.57 15.31
CA PRO A 498 2.79 3.99 14.96
C PRO A 498 2.77 5.28 14.13
N LEU A 499 3.55 6.30 14.54
CA LEU A 499 3.62 7.57 13.81
C LEU A 499 4.11 7.37 12.38
N ARG A 500 5.20 6.61 12.22
CA ARG A 500 5.77 6.31 10.89
C ARG A 500 4.74 5.68 9.96
N ARG A 501 3.97 4.72 10.48
CA ARG A 501 2.95 4.00 9.70
C ARG A 501 1.78 4.91 9.32
N VAL A 502 1.25 5.72 10.25
CA VAL A 502 0.18 6.68 9.91
C VAL A 502 0.66 7.68 8.87
N LEU A 503 1.86 8.26 9.06
CA LEU A 503 2.39 9.25 8.13
C LEU A 503 2.60 8.63 6.74
N ALA A 504 3.24 7.46 6.64
CA ALA A 504 3.46 6.80 5.35
C ALA A 504 2.14 6.42 4.65
N LEU A 505 1.17 5.88 5.38
CA LEU A 505 -0.14 5.52 4.84
C LEU A 505 -0.92 6.77 4.39
N THR A 506 -0.95 7.81 5.22
CA THR A 506 -1.65 9.06 4.91
C THR A 506 -1.03 9.74 3.70
N MET A 507 0.30 9.85 3.61
CA MET A 507 0.96 10.41 2.43
C MET A 507 0.66 9.61 1.16
N THR A 508 0.54 8.29 1.26
CA THR A 508 0.15 7.44 0.13
C THR A 508 -1.28 7.72 -0.32
N LEU A 509 -2.20 7.95 0.62
CA LEU A 509 -3.60 8.28 0.35
C LEU A 509 -3.75 9.71 -0.20
N LEU A 510 -3.06 10.70 0.39
CA LEU A 510 -3.07 12.09 -0.07
C LEU A 510 -2.41 12.25 -1.45
N PHE A 511 -1.44 11.40 -1.79
CA PHE A 511 -0.87 11.38 -3.15
C PHE A 511 -1.91 10.99 -4.22
N GLU A 512 -3.02 10.35 -3.86
CA GLU A 512 -4.09 10.05 -4.82
C GLU A 512 -4.64 11.33 -5.47
N PHE A 513 -4.74 12.45 -4.74
CA PHE A 513 -5.16 13.75 -5.31
C PHE A 513 -4.27 14.17 -6.50
N PHE A 514 -2.95 14.02 -6.37
CA PHE A 514 -1.99 14.43 -7.40
C PHE A 514 -1.87 13.43 -8.56
N ARG A 515 -2.49 12.24 -8.45
CA ARG A 515 -2.59 11.31 -9.57
C ARG A 515 -3.60 11.77 -10.61
N PHE A 516 -4.60 12.54 -10.21
CA PHE A 516 -5.63 13.08 -11.09
C PHE A 516 -5.14 14.41 -11.71
N PRO A 517 -4.90 14.47 -13.03
CA PRO A 517 -4.44 15.70 -13.67
C PRO A 517 -5.47 16.83 -13.59
N SER A 518 -6.77 16.51 -13.52
CA SER A 518 -7.87 17.45 -13.31
C SER A 518 -7.72 18.23 -12.01
N PHE A 519 -7.45 17.53 -10.90
CA PHE A 519 -7.24 18.17 -9.61
C PHE A 519 -6.04 19.13 -9.64
N VAL A 520 -4.90 18.69 -10.19
CA VAL A 520 -3.68 19.53 -10.28
C VAL A 520 -3.91 20.79 -11.11
N LYS A 521 -4.72 20.71 -12.18
CA LYS A 521 -5.07 21.87 -13.01
C LYS A 521 -6.05 22.83 -12.35
N ALA A 522 -6.92 22.33 -11.47
CA ALA A 522 -7.95 23.12 -10.81
C ALA A 522 -7.41 23.95 -9.63
N VAL A 523 -6.25 23.59 -9.08
CA VAL A 523 -5.70 24.22 -7.88
C VAL A 523 -4.52 25.14 -8.17
N ASN A 524 -4.18 26.01 -7.20
CA ASN A 524 -3.00 26.87 -7.27
C ASN A 524 -1.69 26.04 -7.30
N HIS A 525 -0.84 26.26 -8.31
CA HIS A 525 0.38 25.47 -8.53
C HIS A 525 1.44 25.62 -7.42
N ILE A 526 1.57 26.81 -6.81
CA ILE A 526 2.49 27.05 -5.68
C ILE A 526 2.08 26.16 -4.50
N THR A 527 0.80 26.24 -4.11
CA THR A 527 0.26 25.46 -3.00
C THR A 527 0.29 23.96 -3.30
N ALA A 528 0.03 23.58 -4.56
CA ALA A 528 0.13 22.19 -5.00
C ALA A 528 1.56 21.64 -4.93
N LEU A 529 2.56 22.43 -5.35
CA LEU A 529 3.97 22.05 -5.28
C LEU A 529 4.40 21.90 -3.82
N GLU A 530 4.01 22.84 -2.97
CA GLU A 530 4.23 22.78 -1.53
C GLU A 530 3.63 21.54 -0.87
N ALA A 531 2.37 21.23 -1.17
CA ALA A 531 1.67 20.06 -0.68
C ALA A 531 2.39 18.78 -1.12
N LEU A 532 2.67 18.66 -2.42
CA LEU A 532 3.31 17.48 -3.00
C LEU A 532 4.75 17.31 -2.49
N ALA A 533 5.48 18.40 -2.27
CA ALA A 533 6.82 18.37 -1.72
C ALA A 533 6.84 17.89 -0.26
N ARG A 534 5.88 18.32 0.57
CA ARG A 534 5.70 17.81 1.95
C ARG A 534 5.32 16.32 1.94
N ILE A 535 4.40 15.92 1.06
CA ILE A 535 4.04 14.50 0.84
C ILE A 535 5.28 13.68 0.49
N TYR A 536 6.07 14.15 -0.50
CA TYR A 536 7.30 13.50 -0.93
C TYR A 536 8.29 13.40 0.23
N ALA A 537 8.53 14.50 0.95
CA ALA A 537 9.53 14.56 2.02
C ALA A 537 9.22 13.58 3.16
N ILE A 538 7.96 13.56 3.63
CA ILE A 538 7.51 12.63 4.68
C ILE A 538 7.57 11.19 4.17
N ALA A 539 7.03 10.92 2.97
CA ALA A 539 7.05 9.57 2.41
C ALA A 539 8.48 9.05 2.23
N ARG A 540 9.38 9.89 1.68
CA ARG A 540 10.78 9.56 1.44
C ARG A 540 11.48 9.13 2.72
N LEU A 541 11.28 9.88 3.80
CA LEU A 541 11.91 9.63 5.08
C LEU A 541 11.49 8.28 5.68
N TYR A 542 10.18 8.01 5.73
CA TYR A 542 9.65 6.84 6.44
C TYR A 542 9.64 5.56 5.62
N VAL A 543 9.52 5.65 4.29
CA VAL A 543 9.66 4.50 3.39
C VAL A 543 11.02 3.81 3.56
N THR A 544 12.08 4.58 3.79
CA THR A 544 13.43 4.04 3.99
C THR A 544 13.73 3.59 5.41
N ALA A 545 12.83 3.83 6.37
CA ALA A 545 13.09 3.61 7.79
C ALA A 545 12.68 2.21 8.30
N GLU A 546 11.92 1.42 7.54
CA GLU A 546 11.52 0.07 7.95
C GLU A 546 12.62 -0.96 7.65
N SER A 547 13.27 -1.47 8.70
CA SER A 547 14.33 -2.49 8.60
C SER A 547 13.83 -3.82 8.03
N ASN A 548 12.58 -4.18 8.34
CA ASN A 548 12.00 -5.50 8.04
C ASN A 548 11.14 -5.51 6.77
N ALA A 549 11.15 -4.43 5.97
CA ALA A 549 10.41 -4.39 4.71
C ALA A 549 10.97 -5.41 3.73
N THR A 550 10.08 -6.18 3.11
CA THR A 550 10.41 -7.13 2.04
C THR A 550 10.96 -6.41 0.82
N GLU A 551 11.71 -7.12 -0.04
CA GLU A 551 12.25 -6.53 -1.27
C GLU A 551 11.15 -6.03 -2.22
N THR A 552 9.98 -6.69 -2.21
CA THR A 552 8.80 -6.28 -3.00
C THR A 552 8.19 -4.98 -2.47
N GLU A 553 8.07 -4.83 -1.14
CA GLU A 553 7.63 -3.60 -0.49
C GLU A 553 8.61 -2.45 -0.71
N ARG A 554 9.93 -2.70 -0.60
CA ARG A 554 10.95 -1.69 -0.91
C ARG A 554 10.88 -1.23 -2.35
N LYS A 555 10.76 -2.17 -3.31
CA LYS A 555 10.60 -1.85 -4.74
C LYS A 555 9.29 -1.11 -5.03
N SER A 556 8.18 -1.47 -4.41
CA SER A 556 6.90 -0.75 -4.60
C SER A 556 6.99 0.67 -4.06
N ALA A 557 7.62 0.87 -2.90
CA ALA A 557 7.79 2.17 -2.28
C ALA A 557 8.79 3.06 -3.05
N MET A 558 9.89 2.50 -3.57
CA MET A 558 10.80 3.24 -4.47
C MET A 558 10.11 3.65 -5.77
N ARG A 559 9.28 2.77 -6.36
CA ARG A 559 8.46 3.13 -7.54
C ARG A 559 7.48 4.26 -7.22
N LEU A 560 6.88 4.27 -6.03
CA LEU A 560 6.02 5.35 -5.58
C LEU A 560 6.78 6.68 -5.48
N LEU A 561 7.97 6.68 -4.86
CA LEU A 561 8.81 7.86 -4.75
C LEU A 561 9.27 8.41 -6.11
N VAL A 562 9.59 7.53 -7.07
CA VAL A 562 9.91 7.95 -8.44
C VAL A 562 8.71 8.62 -9.11
N ARG A 563 7.49 8.08 -8.93
CA ARG A 563 6.27 8.70 -9.45
C ARG A 563 5.97 10.05 -8.80
N MET A 564 6.17 10.17 -7.50
CA MET A 564 6.04 11.46 -6.79
C MET A 564 7.06 12.48 -7.31
N ALA A 565 8.33 12.07 -7.50
CA ALA A 565 9.37 12.93 -8.05
C ALA A 565 9.08 13.40 -9.48
N ALA A 566 8.57 12.50 -10.34
CA ALA A 566 8.13 12.89 -11.67
C ALA A 566 6.98 13.90 -11.62
N LYS A 567 6.07 13.75 -10.65
CA LYS A 567 4.93 14.66 -10.51
C LYS A 567 5.33 16.03 -9.94
N LEU A 568 6.35 16.10 -9.09
CA LEU A 568 6.96 17.37 -8.66
C LEU A 568 7.43 18.19 -9.87
N VAL A 569 8.15 17.57 -10.80
CA VAL A 569 8.61 18.23 -12.04
C VAL A 569 7.44 18.72 -12.87
N VAL A 570 6.40 17.89 -13.05
CA VAL A 570 5.21 18.28 -13.83
C VAL A 570 4.51 19.49 -13.21
N VAL A 571 4.40 19.56 -11.87
CA VAL A 571 3.79 20.71 -11.21
C VAL A 571 4.64 21.96 -11.41
N SER A 572 5.96 21.88 -11.23
CA SER A 572 6.84 23.05 -11.47
C SER A 572 6.89 23.50 -12.93
N GLU A 573 6.77 22.58 -13.89
CA GLU A 573 6.71 22.94 -15.31
C GLU A 573 5.37 23.58 -15.71
N SER A 574 4.30 23.34 -14.95
CA SER A 574 3.01 24.01 -15.13
C SER A 574 2.92 25.40 -14.50
N MET A 575 3.90 25.79 -13.69
CA MET A 575 3.94 27.10 -13.05
C MET A 575 4.19 28.21 -14.08
N LYS A 576 3.60 29.38 -13.85
CA LYS A 576 3.90 30.59 -14.63
C LYS A 576 5.29 31.11 -14.27
N VAL A 577 5.91 31.86 -15.20
CA VAL A 577 7.20 32.54 -15.00
C VAL A 577 7.31 33.28 -13.64
N PRO A 578 6.38 34.16 -13.25
CA PRO A 578 6.46 34.82 -11.94
C PRO A 578 6.35 33.85 -10.77
N GLU A 579 5.55 32.79 -10.89
CA GLU A 579 5.38 31.78 -9.84
C GLU A 579 6.69 31.01 -9.61
N VAL A 580 7.40 30.65 -10.69
CA VAL A 580 8.70 29.96 -10.60
C VAL A 580 9.73 30.82 -9.87
N ASN A 581 9.87 32.09 -10.26
CA ASN A 581 10.85 33.00 -9.66
C ASN A 581 10.49 33.33 -8.20
N THR A 582 9.22 33.62 -7.91
CA THR A 582 8.74 33.88 -6.55
C THR A 582 8.97 32.67 -5.65
N PHE A 583 8.61 31.47 -6.08
CA PHE A 583 8.82 30.26 -5.29
C PHE A 583 10.31 29.98 -5.04
N PHE A 584 11.15 30.21 -6.05
CA PHE A 584 12.59 30.03 -5.89
C PHE A 584 13.14 30.96 -4.80
N VAL A 585 12.78 32.24 -4.85
CA VAL A 585 13.26 33.27 -3.92
C VAL A 585 12.66 33.10 -2.52
N ASP A 586 11.37 32.85 -2.42
CA ASP A 586 10.66 32.87 -1.13
C ASP A 586 10.73 31.53 -0.39
N SER A 587 10.83 30.40 -1.12
CA SER A 587 10.76 29.06 -0.51
C SER A 587 12.06 28.28 -0.64
N LEU A 588 12.71 28.29 -1.80
CA LEU A 588 13.90 27.46 -2.05
C LEU A 588 15.18 28.10 -1.47
N LEU A 589 15.40 29.41 -1.68
CA LEU A 589 16.58 30.11 -1.16
C LEU A 589 16.68 30.08 0.38
N PRO A 590 15.62 30.38 1.15
CA PRO A 590 15.71 30.36 2.61
C PRO A 590 16.01 28.95 3.14
N LEU A 591 15.41 27.92 2.54
CA LEU A 591 15.62 26.53 2.94
C LEU A 591 17.03 26.02 2.61
N SER A 592 17.67 26.57 1.57
CA SER A 592 19.04 26.24 1.15
C SER A 592 20.11 27.19 1.74
N SER A 593 19.73 28.07 2.68
CA SER A 593 20.67 28.90 3.42
C SER A 593 21.64 28.04 4.24
N MET A 594 22.83 28.58 4.49
CA MET A 594 23.84 27.89 5.32
C MET A 594 23.31 27.65 6.73
N GLU A 595 22.60 28.62 7.30
CA GLU A 595 21.94 28.53 8.60
C GLU A 595 20.95 27.36 8.64
N SER A 596 20.00 27.31 7.69
CA SER A 596 19.03 26.20 7.57
C SER A 596 19.71 24.84 7.48
N LEU A 597 20.74 24.72 6.64
CA LEU A 597 21.42 23.45 6.43
C LEU A 597 22.26 22.98 7.63
N THR A 598 22.63 23.88 8.54
CA THR A 598 23.38 23.51 9.76
C THR A 598 22.52 22.81 10.82
N HIS A 599 21.19 22.95 10.79
CA HIS A 599 20.28 22.39 11.79
C HIS A 599 20.18 20.84 11.81
N ARG A 600 20.89 20.12 10.92
CA ARG A 600 20.95 18.64 10.87
C ARG A 600 19.59 17.92 10.88
N ASN A 601 18.57 18.52 10.29
CA ASN A 601 17.24 17.92 10.24
C ASN A 601 16.99 17.18 8.91
N HIS A 602 16.90 15.86 8.97
CA HIS A 602 16.64 15.01 7.79
C HIS A 602 15.30 15.30 7.11
N GLN A 603 14.27 15.75 7.84
CA GLN A 603 12.98 16.10 7.26
C GLN A 603 13.09 17.39 6.43
N GLN A 604 13.89 18.37 6.87
CA GLN A 604 14.19 19.58 6.10
C GLN A 604 15.03 19.25 4.87
N TYR A 605 16.02 18.35 4.98
CA TYR A 605 16.80 17.89 3.83
C TYR A 605 15.95 17.16 2.79
N ALA A 606 14.96 16.35 3.22
CA ALA A 606 14.04 15.68 2.32
C ALA A 606 13.08 16.67 1.62
N LEU A 607 12.71 17.76 2.30
CA LEU A 607 11.92 18.84 1.68
C LEU A 607 12.76 19.61 0.65
N LEU A 608 14.00 19.98 0.99
CA LEU A 608 14.89 20.62 0.03
C LEU A 608 15.21 19.72 -1.16
N GLU A 609 15.38 18.41 -0.94
CA GLU A 609 15.50 17.42 -2.01
C GLU A 609 14.28 17.48 -2.95
N ALA A 610 13.07 17.56 -2.40
CA ALA A 610 11.84 17.66 -3.19
C ALA A 610 11.82 18.92 -4.07
N TYR A 611 12.17 20.08 -3.52
CA TYR A 611 12.23 21.33 -4.26
C TYR A 611 13.31 21.33 -5.34
N LEU A 612 14.52 20.86 -5.02
CA LEU A 612 15.59 20.74 -6.03
C LEU A 612 15.20 19.79 -7.15
N ARG A 613 14.49 18.70 -6.85
CA ARG A 613 13.99 17.77 -7.89
C ARG A 613 12.94 18.41 -8.77
N ALA A 614 12.05 19.24 -8.22
CA ALA A 614 11.09 20.00 -9.01
C ALA A 614 11.82 20.97 -9.96
N PHE A 615 12.81 21.70 -9.46
CA PHE A 615 13.56 22.70 -10.23
C PHE A 615 14.67 22.12 -11.12
N ALA A 616 15.00 20.82 -11.02
CA ALA A 616 16.00 20.16 -11.86
C ALA A 616 15.46 19.83 -13.27
N SER A 617 14.77 20.77 -13.91
CA SER A 617 14.28 20.69 -15.29
C SER A 617 14.81 21.85 -16.12
N GLY A 618 15.30 21.57 -17.32
CA GLY A 618 15.75 22.60 -18.26
C GLY A 618 14.64 23.59 -18.60
N ALA A 619 13.37 23.16 -18.65
CA ALA A 619 12.23 24.03 -18.91
C ALA A 619 12.01 25.07 -17.82
N VAL A 620 12.19 24.68 -16.55
CA VAL A 620 12.11 25.59 -15.40
C VAL A 620 13.26 26.60 -15.45
N VAL A 621 14.48 26.15 -15.73
CA VAL A 621 15.65 27.05 -15.81
C VAL A 621 15.54 28.07 -16.96
N THR A 622 14.91 27.70 -18.07
CA THR A 622 14.68 28.61 -19.20
C THR A 622 13.81 29.80 -18.82
N VAL A 623 12.84 29.62 -17.91
CA VAL A 623 11.94 30.71 -17.46
C VAL A 623 12.46 31.49 -16.26
N MET A 624 13.57 31.08 -15.65
CA MET A 624 14.14 31.79 -14.51
C MET A 624 14.84 33.08 -14.92
N GLU A 625 14.74 34.09 -14.06
CA GLU A 625 15.49 35.33 -14.21
C GLU A 625 17.00 35.06 -14.23
N GLU A 626 17.69 35.69 -15.17
CA GLU A 626 19.12 35.48 -15.38
C GLU A 626 19.97 35.88 -14.19
N GLU A 627 19.64 37.02 -13.57
CA GLU A 627 20.36 37.54 -12.40
C GLU A 627 20.24 36.57 -11.22
N THR A 628 19.04 36.08 -10.93
CA THR A 628 18.76 35.09 -9.88
C THR A 628 19.52 33.79 -10.13
N LEU A 629 19.55 33.32 -11.38
CA LEU A 629 20.31 32.15 -11.79
C LEU A 629 21.82 32.34 -11.56
N LEU A 630 22.39 33.45 -12.02
CA LEU A 630 23.82 33.74 -11.89
C LEU A 630 24.25 33.94 -10.42
N LYS A 631 23.42 34.57 -9.58
CA LYS A 631 23.73 34.85 -8.17
C LYS A 631 23.66 33.61 -7.28
N HIS A 632 22.68 32.73 -7.50
CA HIS A 632 22.33 31.73 -6.47
C HIS A 632 22.43 30.27 -6.92
N TRP A 633 22.41 29.97 -8.22
CA TRP A 633 22.31 28.58 -8.69
C TRP A 633 23.48 27.71 -8.23
N VAL A 634 24.70 28.22 -8.41
CA VAL A 634 25.93 27.54 -7.98
C VAL A 634 25.98 27.38 -6.48
N ASP A 635 25.69 28.44 -5.72
CA ASP A 635 25.74 28.43 -4.27
C ASP A 635 24.79 27.40 -3.67
N VAL A 636 23.54 27.37 -4.15
CA VAL A 636 22.53 26.39 -3.73
C VAL A 636 23.00 24.98 -4.06
N SER A 637 23.48 24.75 -5.29
CA SER A 637 24.04 23.45 -5.71
C SER A 637 25.19 23.01 -4.81
N LEU A 638 26.18 23.87 -4.59
CA LEU A 638 27.38 23.54 -3.82
C LEU A 638 27.04 23.19 -2.39
N ARG A 639 26.17 23.97 -1.73
CA ARG A 639 25.71 23.68 -0.36
C ARG A 639 25.03 22.32 -0.26
N CYS A 640 24.25 21.93 -1.27
CA CYS A 640 23.54 20.66 -1.28
C CYS A 640 24.46 19.47 -1.65
N ILE A 641 25.37 19.66 -2.60
CA ILE A 641 26.30 18.62 -3.07
C ILE A 641 27.36 18.30 -2.01
N THR A 642 27.89 19.34 -1.35
CA THR A 642 28.92 19.19 -0.32
C THR A 642 28.35 18.76 1.04
N ASN A 643 27.01 18.71 1.18
CA ASN A 643 26.36 18.25 2.40
C ASN A 643 26.61 16.76 2.62
N ARG A 644 27.41 16.44 3.65
CA ARG A 644 27.79 15.07 4.01
C ARG A 644 26.67 14.25 4.66
N LEU A 645 25.54 14.88 5.03
CA LEU A 645 24.47 14.26 5.81
C LEU A 645 23.40 13.60 4.93
N SER A 646 23.31 13.94 3.65
CA SER A 646 22.31 13.35 2.74
C SER A 646 22.87 13.16 1.32
N GLY A 647 23.20 11.91 0.98
CA GLY A 647 23.60 11.57 -0.39
C GLY A 647 22.48 11.75 -1.43
N ALA A 648 21.21 11.66 -1.00
CA ALA A 648 20.07 11.93 -1.87
C ALA A 648 19.95 13.42 -2.21
N LEU A 649 20.18 14.30 -1.22
CA LEU A 649 20.27 15.74 -1.43
C LEU A 649 21.45 16.09 -2.34
N ALA A 650 22.60 15.45 -2.17
CA ALA A 650 23.76 15.68 -3.05
C ALA A 650 23.48 15.29 -4.51
N VAL A 651 22.78 14.17 -4.74
CA VAL A 651 22.34 13.78 -6.09
C VAL A 651 21.34 14.80 -6.66
N ALA A 652 20.38 15.26 -5.86
CA ALA A 652 19.42 16.28 -6.28
C ALA A 652 20.11 17.61 -6.61
N GLY A 653 21.08 18.04 -5.80
CA GLY A 653 21.91 19.23 -6.03
C GLY A 653 22.72 19.15 -7.31
N LEU A 654 23.30 17.98 -7.63
CA LEU A 654 24.00 17.78 -8.91
C LEU A 654 23.04 17.83 -10.10
N THR A 655 21.86 17.22 -10.00
CA THR A 655 20.87 17.28 -11.09
C THR A 655 20.34 18.70 -11.29
N PHE A 656 20.16 19.44 -10.21
CA PHE A 656 19.79 20.84 -10.24
C PHE A 656 20.90 21.70 -10.87
N LEU A 657 22.18 21.49 -10.51
CA LEU A 657 23.31 22.14 -11.18
C LEU A 657 23.32 21.84 -12.68
N SER A 658 23.17 20.57 -13.07
CA SER A 658 23.17 20.15 -14.47
C SER A 658 22.00 20.70 -15.29
N ALA A 659 20.88 21.08 -14.66
CA ALA A 659 19.71 21.59 -15.36
C ALA A 659 20.02 22.90 -16.13
N VAL A 660 21.00 23.70 -15.67
CA VAL A 660 21.44 24.90 -16.40
C VAL A 660 22.01 24.57 -17.78
N PHE A 661 22.76 23.48 -17.90
CA PHE A 661 23.27 23.04 -19.19
C PHE A 661 22.13 22.57 -20.10
N LEU A 662 21.19 21.80 -19.53
CA LEU A 662 20.05 21.26 -20.27
C LEU A 662 19.08 22.35 -20.78
N SER A 663 19.11 23.55 -20.16
CA SER A 663 18.32 24.71 -20.62
C SER A 663 18.83 25.33 -21.94
N LYS A 664 20.09 25.06 -22.31
CA LYS A 664 20.79 25.65 -23.48
C LYS A 664 20.85 27.18 -23.51
N ARG A 665 20.73 27.84 -22.34
CA ARG A 665 20.88 29.29 -22.24
C ARG A 665 22.31 29.72 -22.60
N ALA A 666 22.44 30.91 -23.19
CA ALA A 666 23.73 31.50 -23.57
C ALA A 666 24.71 31.57 -22.40
N VAL A 667 24.24 31.86 -21.18
CA VAL A 667 25.07 31.94 -19.95
C VAL A 667 25.49 30.58 -19.36
N ALA A 668 24.96 29.45 -19.83
CA ALA A 668 25.26 28.13 -19.27
C ALA A 668 26.76 27.74 -19.26
N PRO A 669 27.60 28.13 -20.25
CA PRO A 669 29.04 27.89 -20.22
C PRO A 669 29.76 28.46 -19.00
N LEU A 670 29.26 29.56 -18.41
CA LEU A 670 29.85 30.20 -17.22
C LEU A 670 29.87 29.27 -15.99
N PHE A 671 29.00 28.26 -15.96
CA PHE A 671 28.88 27.30 -14.85
C PHE A 671 29.82 26.09 -15.00
N VAL A 672 30.41 25.90 -16.18
CA VAL A 672 31.24 24.72 -16.50
C VAL A 672 32.52 24.65 -15.67
N PRO A 673 33.29 25.74 -15.43
CA PRO A 673 34.48 25.68 -14.59
C PRO A 673 34.19 25.10 -13.20
N THR A 674 33.12 25.58 -12.53
CA THR A 674 32.72 25.06 -11.21
C THR A 674 32.25 23.61 -11.29
N TYR A 675 31.49 23.24 -12.33
CA TYR A 675 31.05 21.86 -12.55
C TYR A 675 32.23 20.89 -12.73
N VAL A 676 33.26 21.31 -13.47
CA VAL A 676 34.50 20.55 -13.67
C VAL A 676 35.31 20.47 -12.38
N GLU A 677 35.54 21.60 -11.71
CA GLU A 677 36.31 21.64 -10.45
C GLU A 677 35.67 20.76 -9.36
N LEU A 678 34.34 20.69 -9.33
CA LEU A 678 33.56 19.88 -8.40
C LEU A 678 33.60 18.37 -8.72
N MET A 679 33.46 18.01 -10.00
CA MET A 679 33.26 16.61 -10.41
C MET A 679 34.52 15.91 -10.93
N VAL A 680 35.50 16.68 -11.41
CA VAL A 680 36.74 16.19 -12.05
C VAL A 680 37.96 16.96 -11.50
N PRO A 681 38.29 16.82 -10.20
CA PRO A 681 39.44 17.51 -9.62
C PRO A 681 40.76 16.94 -10.17
N THR A 682 41.53 17.76 -10.90
CA THR A 682 42.81 17.38 -11.49
C THR A 682 44.02 17.84 -10.64
N SER A 683 43.91 18.98 -9.95
CA SER A 683 44.94 19.53 -9.07
C SER A 683 44.84 19.00 -7.63
N GLN A 684 45.98 18.94 -6.93
CA GLN A 684 46.04 18.70 -5.49
C GLN A 684 46.76 19.87 -4.80
N PRO A 685 46.16 20.53 -3.78
CA PRO A 685 44.83 20.26 -3.22
C PRO A 685 43.68 20.75 -4.11
N SER A 686 42.58 20.00 -4.18
CA SER A 686 41.36 20.43 -4.90
C SER A 686 40.46 21.29 -4.01
N ARG A 687 39.83 22.32 -4.59
CA ARG A 687 38.99 23.28 -3.86
C ARG A 687 37.79 22.65 -3.14
N TYR A 688 37.16 21.64 -3.73
CA TYR A 688 35.97 20.97 -3.18
C TYR A 688 36.23 19.56 -2.65
N GLY A 689 37.49 19.09 -2.69
CA GLY A 689 37.84 17.70 -2.38
C GLY A 689 37.47 16.73 -3.51
N GLU A 690 37.65 15.44 -3.26
CA GLU A 690 37.31 14.37 -4.21
C GLU A 690 35.84 13.96 -4.02
N PRO A 691 35.00 13.95 -5.07
CA PRO A 691 33.58 13.59 -4.94
C PRO A 691 33.41 12.09 -4.58
N PRO A 692 32.35 11.74 -3.85
CA PRO A 692 32.06 10.35 -3.54
C PRO A 692 31.62 9.57 -4.79
N LEU A 693 31.98 8.28 -4.86
CA LEU A 693 31.82 7.46 -6.07
C LEU A 693 30.38 7.39 -6.61
N TYR A 694 29.36 7.42 -5.73
CA TYR A 694 27.95 7.43 -6.18
C TYR A 694 27.60 8.72 -6.97
N LEU A 695 28.22 9.85 -6.59
CA LEU A 695 28.03 11.13 -7.25
C LEU A 695 28.80 11.17 -8.57
N THR A 696 30.03 10.65 -8.60
CA THR A 696 30.82 10.48 -9.83
C THR A 696 30.10 9.59 -10.84
N ARG A 697 29.46 8.51 -10.40
CA ARG A 697 28.61 7.65 -11.26
C ARG A 697 27.39 8.41 -11.80
N ARG A 698 26.79 9.30 -10.99
CA ARG A 698 25.69 10.15 -11.46
C ARG A 698 26.18 11.13 -12.52
N PHE A 699 27.30 11.80 -12.29
CA PHE A 699 27.97 12.67 -13.25
C PHE A 699 28.25 11.97 -14.58
N ALA A 700 28.85 10.77 -14.55
CA ALA A 700 29.15 10.06 -15.79
C ALA A 700 27.90 9.70 -16.63
N LYS A 701 26.73 9.53 -15.97
CA LYS A 701 25.45 9.31 -16.66
C LYS A 701 24.86 10.59 -17.26
N THR A 702 25.20 11.77 -16.73
CA THR A 702 24.60 13.06 -17.13
C THR A 702 25.53 13.92 -17.97
N VAL A 703 26.85 13.77 -17.86
CA VAL A 703 27.84 14.64 -18.52
C VAL A 703 27.66 14.69 -20.03
N ARG A 704 27.33 13.57 -20.67
CA ARG A 704 27.02 13.53 -22.11
C ARG A 704 25.89 14.49 -22.48
N ALA A 705 24.77 14.43 -21.76
CA ALA A 705 23.62 15.28 -22.02
C ALA A 705 23.95 16.76 -21.75
N CYS A 706 24.80 17.03 -20.75
CA CYS A 706 25.27 18.39 -20.46
C CYS A 706 26.14 18.94 -21.61
N CYS A 707 27.13 18.17 -22.09
CA CYS A 707 27.99 18.58 -23.20
C CYS A 707 27.20 18.77 -24.50
N GLN A 708 26.28 17.85 -24.84
CA GLN A 708 25.42 17.99 -26.02
C GLN A 708 24.49 19.21 -25.95
N ALA A 709 24.05 19.60 -24.75
CA ALA A 709 23.26 20.81 -24.57
C ALA A 709 24.13 22.07 -24.66
N LEU A 710 25.37 22.03 -24.14
CA LEU A 710 26.36 23.10 -24.30
C LEU A 710 26.73 23.34 -25.77
N GLU A 711 26.82 22.30 -26.60
CA GLU A 711 27.02 22.45 -28.06
C GLU A 711 25.91 23.24 -28.75
N GLY A 712 24.71 23.24 -28.15
CA GLY A 712 23.56 23.97 -28.65
C GLY A 712 23.40 25.37 -28.05
N CYS A 713 24.33 25.84 -27.22
CA CYS A 713 24.29 27.20 -26.68
C CYS A 713 24.74 28.21 -27.74
N ASP A 714 24.09 29.37 -27.78
CA ASP A 714 24.46 30.45 -28.70
C ASP A 714 25.71 31.20 -28.20
N GLU A 715 26.82 31.02 -28.92
CA GLU A 715 28.10 31.67 -28.62
C GLU A 715 28.04 33.18 -28.84
N ARG A 716 27.30 33.66 -29.86
CA ARG A 716 27.20 35.10 -30.15
C ARG A 716 26.43 35.83 -29.07
N ALA A 717 25.31 35.25 -28.64
CA ALA A 717 24.53 35.80 -27.54
C ALA A 717 25.35 35.87 -26.24
N LEU A 718 26.21 34.88 -25.97
CA LEU A 718 27.10 34.94 -24.81
C LEU A 718 28.15 36.06 -24.95
N GLU A 719 28.76 36.20 -26.13
CA GLU A 719 29.70 37.29 -26.41
C GLU A 719 29.02 38.66 -26.22
N GLU A 720 27.81 38.86 -26.75
CA GLU A 720 27.01 40.09 -26.58
C GLU A 720 26.73 40.39 -25.10
N ILE A 721 26.34 39.38 -24.31
CA ILE A 721 26.10 39.51 -22.87
C ILE A 721 27.36 39.91 -22.11
N ILE A 722 28.53 39.34 -22.45
CA ILE A 722 29.79 39.65 -21.76
C ILE A 722 30.26 41.08 -22.08
N HIS A 723 30.06 41.55 -23.32
CA HIS A 723 30.49 42.88 -23.75
C HIS A 723 29.50 44.00 -23.38
N ASP A 724 28.23 43.68 -23.13
CA ASP A 724 27.25 44.65 -22.66
C ASP A 724 27.46 45.01 -21.18
N GLN A 725 27.82 46.26 -20.91
CA GLN A 725 28.02 46.80 -19.56
C GLN A 725 26.73 46.82 -18.71
N ASN A 726 25.55 46.73 -19.34
CA ASN A 726 24.25 46.69 -18.68
C ASN A 726 23.70 45.26 -18.49
N SER A 727 24.44 44.23 -18.91
CA SER A 727 23.98 42.85 -18.83
C SER A 727 23.87 42.34 -17.39
N SER A 728 23.06 41.29 -17.21
CA SER A 728 22.95 40.59 -15.92
C SER A 728 24.31 40.08 -15.44
N VAL A 729 25.15 39.60 -16.37
CA VAL A 729 26.50 39.13 -16.08
C VAL A 729 27.39 40.26 -15.58
N ALA A 730 27.40 41.41 -16.28
CA ALA A 730 28.19 42.57 -15.86
C ALA A 730 27.79 43.08 -14.47
N LYS A 731 26.48 43.15 -14.19
CA LYS A 731 25.95 43.51 -12.88
C LYS A 731 26.40 42.53 -11.79
N VAL A 732 26.23 41.23 -12.01
CA VAL A 732 26.62 40.19 -11.03
C VAL A 732 28.13 40.17 -10.78
N VAL A 733 28.95 40.32 -11.82
CA VAL A 733 30.42 40.39 -11.67
C VAL A 733 30.83 41.62 -10.89
N ARG A 734 30.21 42.78 -11.16
CA ARG A 734 30.47 44.02 -10.40
C ARG A 734 30.05 43.88 -8.94
N ASP A 735 28.87 43.33 -8.69
CA ASP A 735 28.34 43.10 -7.34
C ASP A 735 29.25 42.17 -6.52
N MET A 736 29.77 41.09 -7.13
CA MET A 736 30.56 40.07 -6.42
C MET A 736 32.04 40.43 -6.28
N PHE A 737 32.64 41.14 -7.24
CA PHE A 737 34.09 41.35 -7.29
C PHE A 737 34.56 42.81 -7.34
N GLY A 738 33.64 43.78 -7.40
CA GLY A 738 33.92 45.22 -7.29
C GLY A 738 34.66 45.89 -8.45
N ASN A 739 35.23 45.14 -9.41
CA ASN A 739 36.04 45.68 -10.52
C ASN A 739 35.69 45.06 -11.88
N ASP A 740 35.59 45.89 -12.92
CA ASP A 740 35.34 45.45 -14.31
C ASP A 740 36.52 44.64 -14.92
N LYS A 741 37.72 44.68 -14.30
CA LYS A 741 38.88 43.89 -14.73
C LYS A 741 38.63 42.37 -14.73
N ASN A 742 37.61 41.89 -14.03
CA ASN A 742 37.27 40.47 -14.02
C ASN A 742 36.37 40.05 -15.19
N LEU A 743 35.76 40.99 -15.91
CA LEU A 743 34.98 40.68 -17.11
C LEU A 743 35.88 40.13 -18.22
N SER A 744 37.12 40.62 -18.33
CA SER A 744 38.09 40.10 -19.31
C SER A 744 38.51 38.65 -19.04
N LEU A 745 38.32 38.13 -17.81
CA LEU A 745 38.55 36.71 -17.53
C LEU A 745 37.47 35.81 -18.16
N LEU A 746 36.27 36.36 -18.39
CA LEU A 746 35.14 35.64 -18.97
C LEU A 746 35.19 35.58 -20.50
N GLU A 747 35.97 36.45 -21.16
CA GLU A 747 36.11 36.49 -22.63
C GLU A 747 36.59 35.16 -23.24
N ASN A 748 37.32 34.35 -22.46
CA ASN A 748 37.80 33.04 -22.91
C ASN A 748 36.75 31.92 -22.79
N ILE A 749 35.61 32.19 -22.14
CA ILE A 749 34.58 31.18 -21.90
C ILE A 749 33.64 31.11 -23.10
N ARG A 750 33.90 30.14 -23.97
CA ARG A 750 33.03 29.80 -25.11
C ARG A 750 32.37 28.45 -24.90
N PRO A 751 31.21 28.15 -25.51
CA PRO A 751 30.56 26.85 -25.39
C PRO A 751 31.49 25.69 -25.76
N ILE A 752 32.17 25.79 -26.91
CA ILE A 752 33.12 24.75 -27.36
C ILE A 752 34.34 24.69 -26.43
N SER A 753 34.94 25.83 -26.07
CA SER A 753 36.07 25.87 -25.12
C SER A 753 35.72 25.26 -23.76
N SER A 754 34.50 25.46 -23.30
CA SER A 754 34.00 24.89 -22.05
C SER A 754 33.86 23.36 -22.13
N ILE A 755 33.39 22.83 -23.26
CA ILE A 755 33.38 21.38 -23.49
C ILE A 755 34.81 20.84 -23.57
N LEU A 756 35.72 21.54 -24.24
CA LEU A 756 37.13 21.16 -24.32
C LEU A 756 37.80 21.18 -22.94
N LEU A 757 37.38 22.06 -22.02
CA LEU A 757 37.79 22.03 -20.61
C LEU A 757 37.31 20.75 -19.92
N VAL A 758 36.05 20.34 -20.12
CA VAL A 758 35.53 19.06 -19.59
C VAL A 758 36.34 17.88 -20.14
N VAL A 759 36.55 17.83 -21.46
CA VAL A 759 37.31 16.76 -22.12
C VAL A 759 38.75 16.69 -21.60
N SER A 760 39.44 17.84 -21.54
CA SER A 760 40.83 17.89 -21.09
C SER A 760 40.94 17.52 -19.61
N SER A 761 40.02 17.98 -18.75
CA SER A 761 40.02 17.62 -17.33
C SER A 761 39.73 16.13 -17.12
N LEU A 762 38.84 15.53 -17.92
CA LEU A 762 38.60 14.09 -17.90
C LEU A 762 39.84 13.32 -18.34
N PHE A 763 40.50 13.74 -19.41
CA PHE A 763 41.74 13.15 -19.88
C PHE A 763 42.83 13.24 -18.81
N ASP A 764 43.08 14.43 -18.26
CA ASP A 764 44.07 14.66 -17.21
C ASP A 764 43.77 13.81 -15.97
N LYS A 765 42.50 13.72 -15.56
CA LYS A 765 42.08 12.87 -14.44
C LYS A 765 42.30 11.39 -14.74
N VAL A 766 42.01 10.94 -15.95
CA VAL A 766 42.26 9.56 -16.38
C VAL A 766 43.76 9.26 -16.37
N CYS A 767 44.59 10.14 -16.93
CA CYS A 767 46.04 10.03 -16.90
C CYS A 767 46.59 10.05 -15.48
N ALA A 768 46.09 10.92 -14.60
CA ALA A 768 46.49 10.95 -13.19
C ALA A 768 46.11 9.67 -12.43
N LEU A 769 44.98 9.04 -12.77
CA LEU A 769 44.56 7.77 -12.18
C LEU A 769 45.37 6.57 -12.68
N LEU A 770 45.89 6.63 -13.92
CA LEU A 770 46.72 5.60 -14.54
C LEU A 770 48.23 5.76 -14.24
N GLY A 771 48.70 7.00 -14.15
CA GLY A 771 50.09 7.31 -13.85
C GLY A 771 50.47 6.87 -12.44
N ASN A 772 51.64 6.24 -12.30
CA ASN A 772 52.26 5.97 -10.99
C ASN A 772 52.86 7.24 -10.36
N THR A 773 52.29 8.43 -10.62
CA THR A 773 52.72 9.64 -9.93
C THR A 773 52.51 9.41 -8.44
N ALA A 774 53.60 9.51 -7.68
CA ALA A 774 53.68 9.31 -6.23
C ALA A 774 52.90 10.39 -5.45
N GLY A 775 51.61 10.54 -5.77
CA GLY A 775 50.66 11.34 -5.02
C GLY A 775 50.18 10.58 -3.77
N PRO A 776 49.79 11.29 -2.69
CA PRO A 776 49.63 10.70 -1.37
C PRO A 776 48.50 9.66 -1.29
N ALA A 777 48.94 8.43 -1.02
CA ALA A 777 48.30 7.21 -0.54
C ALA A 777 47.00 7.29 0.33
N LEU A 778 45.81 7.52 -0.25
CA LEU A 778 44.53 7.32 0.47
C LEU A 778 43.42 6.54 -0.27
N ALA A 779 43.47 6.32 -1.59
CA ALA A 779 42.46 5.54 -2.30
C ALA A 779 42.88 4.06 -2.46
N THR A 780 41.99 3.12 -2.13
CA THR A 780 42.23 1.69 -2.41
C THR A 780 42.37 1.47 -3.92
N THR A 781 43.16 0.48 -4.33
CA THR A 781 43.32 0.12 -5.74
C THR A 781 41.96 -0.09 -6.43
N GLN A 782 40.98 -0.64 -5.72
CA GLN A 782 39.63 -0.86 -6.23
C GLN A 782 38.85 0.45 -6.42
N ASP A 783 38.91 1.41 -5.49
CA ASP A 783 38.27 2.72 -5.66
C ASP A 783 38.90 3.50 -6.82
N ARG A 784 40.25 3.46 -6.93
CA ARG A 784 40.97 4.06 -8.06
C ARG A 784 40.55 3.47 -9.40
N LEU A 785 40.45 2.14 -9.50
CA LEU A 785 39.98 1.45 -10.71
C LEU A 785 38.52 1.78 -11.03
N ALA A 786 37.64 1.82 -10.02
CA ALA A 786 36.24 2.18 -10.21
C ALA A 786 36.09 3.63 -10.70
N ARG A 787 36.88 4.56 -10.16
CA ARG A 787 36.94 5.95 -10.64
C ARG A 787 37.46 6.02 -12.07
N PHE A 788 38.54 5.31 -12.39
CA PHE A 788 39.06 5.23 -13.76
C PHE A 788 37.98 4.76 -14.74
N GLN A 789 37.28 3.67 -14.45
CA GLN A 789 36.20 3.17 -15.30
C GLN A 789 35.09 4.20 -15.51
N VAL A 790 34.71 4.94 -14.46
CA VAL A 790 33.64 5.94 -14.53
C VAL A 790 34.08 7.17 -15.34
N TYR A 791 35.28 7.72 -15.08
CA TYR A 791 35.78 8.90 -15.82
C TYR A 791 36.14 8.57 -17.27
N TYR A 792 36.71 7.40 -17.53
CA TYR A 792 37.05 7.00 -18.89
C TYR A 792 35.80 6.65 -19.70
N SER A 793 34.80 5.99 -19.10
CA SER A 793 33.48 5.83 -19.75
C SER A 793 32.80 7.17 -20.00
N ALA A 794 32.89 8.13 -19.08
CA ALA A 794 32.43 9.49 -19.29
C ALA A 794 33.12 10.15 -20.51
N LEU A 795 34.45 10.05 -20.61
CA LEU A 795 35.22 10.56 -21.76
C LEU A 795 34.81 9.91 -23.08
N ILE A 796 34.67 8.58 -23.10
CA ILE A 796 34.24 7.83 -24.30
C ILE A 796 32.82 8.22 -24.72
N ASN A 797 31.91 8.43 -23.77
CA ASN A 797 30.55 8.88 -24.08
C ASN A 797 30.51 10.26 -24.76
N LEU A 798 31.58 11.07 -24.65
CA LEU A 798 31.70 12.34 -25.38
C LEU A 798 32.05 12.16 -26.86
N LEU A 799 32.36 10.95 -27.35
CA LEU A 799 32.41 10.65 -28.79
C LEU A 799 31.04 10.88 -29.47
N GLN A 800 29.96 10.97 -28.70
CA GLN A 800 28.62 11.29 -29.18
C GLN A 800 28.31 12.80 -29.25
N CYS A 801 29.31 13.66 -29.01
CA CYS A 801 29.23 15.09 -29.28
C CYS A 801 29.20 15.35 -30.80
N ARG A 802 28.74 16.52 -31.23
CA ARG A 802 28.53 16.87 -32.65
C ARG A 802 29.65 17.73 -33.23
N SER A 803 30.28 18.56 -32.39
CA SER A 803 31.33 19.50 -32.81
C SER A 803 32.61 18.77 -33.22
N THR A 804 33.12 19.09 -34.40
CA THR A 804 34.34 18.48 -34.95
C THR A 804 35.57 18.74 -34.10
N ALA A 805 35.69 19.95 -33.52
CA ALA A 805 36.77 20.30 -32.60
C ALA A 805 36.73 19.43 -31.32
N VAL A 806 35.53 19.22 -30.77
CA VAL A 806 35.33 18.36 -29.59
C VAL A 806 35.65 16.91 -29.93
N LEU A 807 35.09 16.39 -31.03
CA LEU A 807 35.33 15.03 -31.49
C LEU A 807 36.81 14.76 -31.73
N HIS A 808 37.52 15.64 -32.43
CA HIS A 808 38.95 15.50 -32.67
C HIS A 808 39.74 15.44 -31.35
N ARG A 809 39.41 16.29 -30.37
CA ARG A 809 40.07 16.28 -29.05
C ARG A 809 39.74 15.02 -28.25
N VAL A 810 38.49 14.55 -28.27
CA VAL A 810 38.08 13.31 -27.59
C VAL A 810 38.78 12.11 -28.24
N CYS A 811 38.78 12.01 -29.56
CA CYS A 811 39.49 10.97 -30.31
C CYS A 811 40.98 10.93 -29.95
N ALA A 812 41.66 12.09 -29.99
CA ALA A 812 43.07 12.18 -29.60
C ALA A 812 43.31 11.77 -28.13
N SER A 813 42.41 12.16 -27.22
CA SER A 813 42.51 11.81 -25.79
C SER A 813 42.31 10.31 -25.56
N VAL A 814 41.30 9.71 -26.20
CA VAL A 814 41.03 8.27 -26.13
C VAL A 814 42.17 7.48 -26.77
N GLU A 815 42.67 7.92 -27.92
CA GLU A 815 43.81 7.29 -28.59
C GLU A 815 45.08 7.33 -27.73
N ALA A 816 45.40 8.47 -27.12
CA ALA A 816 46.55 8.59 -26.21
C ALA A 816 46.42 7.66 -24.99
N VAL A 817 45.23 7.60 -24.37
CA VAL A 817 45.00 6.64 -23.26
C VAL A 817 45.16 5.19 -23.75
N MET A 818 44.62 4.84 -24.90
CA MET A 818 44.68 3.48 -25.45
C MET A 818 46.08 3.04 -25.87
N LEU A 819 46.84 3.89 -26.56
CA LEU A 819 48.13 3.53 -27.16
C LEU A 819 49.33 3.79 -26.23
N GLU A 820 49.23 4.78 -25.35
CA GLU A 820 50.34 5.18 -24.47
C GLU A 820 50.13 4.68 -23.04
N GLN A 821 48.98 5.00 -22.43
CA GLN A 821 48.75 4.74 -21.00
C GLN A 821 48.35 3.29 -20.71
N LEU A 822 47.63 2.63 -21.63
CA LEU A 822 47.23 1.22 -21.53
C LEU A 822 48.19 0.27 -22.26
N ARG A 823 49.37 0.76 -22.68
CA ARG A 823 50.36 -0.04 -23.40
C ARG A 823 50.82 -1.22 -22.56
N GLY A 824 50.65 -2.44 -23.10
CA GLY A 824 51.07 -3.68 -22.44
C GLY A 824 49.97 -4.45 -21.70
N VAL A 825 48.71 -3.99 -21.74
CA VAL A 825 47.57 -4.72 -21.17
C VAL A 825 46.52 -5.07 -22.24
N PRO A 826 46.75 -6.09 -23.09
CA PRO A 826 45.90 -6.38 -24.24
C PRO A 826 44.45 -6.70 -23.88
N SER A 827 44.21 -7.35 -22.74
CA SER A 827 42.85 -7.70 -22.30
C SER A 827 42.01 -6.47 -21.96
N VAL A 828 42.60 -5.47 -21.29
CA VAL A 828 41.94 -4.20 -20.94
C VAL A 828 41.74 -3.36 -22.19
N GLN A 829 42.75 -3.31 -23.08
CA GLN A 829 42.62 -2.66 -24.37
C GLN A 829 41.45 -3.27 -25.18
N ALA A 830 41.33 -4.60 -25.23
CA ALA A 830 40.25 -5.27 -25.96
C ALA A 830 38.85 -4.95 -25.39
N GLN A 831 38.70 -4.87 -24.06
CA GLN A 831 37.43 -4.51 -23.42
C GLN A 831 37.01 -3.07 -23.75
N TRP A 832 37.96 -2.13 -23.71
CA TRP A 832 37.67 -0.73 -24.06
C TRP A 832 37.45 -0.54 -25.54
N ILE A 833 38.18 -1.23 -26.42
CA ILE A 833 37.88 -1.24 -27.87
C ILE A 833 36.44 -1.71 -28.13
N LYS A 834 35.97 -2.76 -27.42
CA LYS A 834 34.58 -3.19 -27.54
C LYS A 834 33.58 -2.14 -27.06
N HIS A 835 33.86 -1.46 -25.93
CA HIS A 835 32.99 -0.39 -25.43
C HIS A 835 32.95 0.82 -26.37
N ILE A 836 34.12 1.26 -26.87
CA ILE A 836 34.24 2.32 -27.86
C ILE A 836 33.48 1.94 -29.13
N GLY A 837 33.64 0.71 -29.62
CA GLY A 837 32.90 0.19 -30.79
C GLY A 837 31.38 0.32 -30.62
N ASN A 838 30.82 -0.13 -29.49
CA ASN A 838 29.39 0.02 -29.22
C ASN A 838 28.93 1.49 -29.23
N ILE A 839 29.75 2.41 -28.72
CA ILE A 839 29.44 3.84 -28.74
C ILE A 839 29.53 4.39 -30.17
N VAL A 840 30.56 4.03 -30.93
CA VAL A 840 30.75 4.44 -32.34
C VAL A 840 29.62 3.94 -33.23
N ASP A 841 29.16 2.70 -33.04
CA ASP A 841 28.04 2.12 -33.78
C ASP A 841 26.75 2.92 -33.57
N SER A 842 26.56 3.42 -32.35
CA SER A 842 25.40 4.24 -31.98
C SER A 842 25.48 5.71 -32.44
N LEU A 843 26.60 6.16 -33.01
CA LEU A 843 26.74 7.52 -33.51
C LEU A 843 25.83 7.81 -34.70
N GLN A 844 25.34 9.05 -34.76
CA GLN A 844 24.54 9.59 -35.85
C GLN A 844 25.03 11.01 -36.18
N GLY A 845 25.01 11.40 -37.46
CA GLY A 845 25.38 12.74 -37.92
C GLY A 845 26.69 12.83 -38.70
N ILE A 846 27.07 14.06 -39.07
CA ILE A 846 28.17 14.38 -40.02
C ILE A 846 29.54 13.86 -39.54
N GLY A 847 29.78 13.86 -38.22
CA GLY A 847 31.05 13.37 -37.65
C GLY A 847 31.21 11.85 -37.63
N LYS A 848 30.15 11.07 -37.94
CA LYS A 848 30.18 9.60 -37.81
C LYS A 848 31.28 8.96 -38.67
N THR A 849 31.43 9.40 -39.92
CA THR A 849 32.42 8.84 -40.86
C THR A 849 33.84 9.06 -40.36
N ALA A 850 34.18 10.29 -39.99
CA ALA A 850 35.50 10.63 -39.46
C ALA A 850 35.85 9.86 -38.17
N VAL A 851 34.88 9.71 -37.25
CA VAL A 851 35.09 8.95 -36.01
C VAL A 851 35.19 7.44 -36.29
N ALA A 852 34.42 6.91 -37.25
CA ALA A 852 34.50 5.50 -37.63
C ALA A 852 35.84 5.17 -38.31
N GLU A 853 36.32 6.02 -39.21
CA GLU A 853 37.64 5.90 -39.84
C GLU A 853 38.75 5.96 -38.78
N TRP A 854 38.69 6.95 -37.87
CA TRP A 854 39.59 7.02 -36.73
C TRP A 854 39.56 5.75 -35.88
N PHE A 855 38.38 5.20 -35.58
CA PHE A 855 38.23 3.98 -34.79
C PHE A 855 38.83 2.75 -35.48
N LEU A 856 38.69 2.64 -36.81
CA LEU A 856 39.32 1.58 -37.60
C LEU A 856 40.85 1.70 -37.54
N VAL A 857 41.39 2.92 -37.71
CA VAL A 857 42.83 3.20 -37.60
C VAL A 857 43.34 2.90 -36.19
N LEU A 858 42.63 3.33 -35.14
CA LEU A 858 42.97 3.04 -33.74
C LEU A 858 42.96 1.53 -33.48
N SER A 859 41.96 0.81 -33.98
CA SER A 859 41.85 -0.65 -33.84
C SER A 859 43.00 -1.37 -34.55
N GLU A 860 43.40 -0.91 -35.73
CA GLU A 860 44.55 -1.45 -36.46
C GLU A 860 45.87 -1.15 -35.75
N ARG A 861 46.08 0.08 -35.27
CA ARG A 861 47.27 0.48 -34.49
C ARG A 861 47.39 -0.34 -33.20
N THR A 862 46.27 -0.49 -32.49
CA THR A 862 46.22 -1.30 -31.26
C THR A 862 46.59 -2.76 -31.56
N LYS A 863 46.12 -3.33 -32.68
CA LYS A 863 46.51 -4.68 -33.14
C LYS A 863 47.99 -4.80 -33.50
N LYS A 864 48.55 -3.82 -34.23
CA LYS A 864 49.97 -3.81 -34.64
C LYS A 864 50.93 -3.67 -33.46
N MET A 865 50.53 -2.97 -32.40
CA MET A 865 51.33 -2.80 -31.19
C MET A 865 51.33 -4.03 -30.27
N ILE A 866 50.47 -5.02 -30.53
CA ILE A 866 50.56 -6.31 -29.86
C ILE A 866 51.81 -6.98 -30.45
N PRO A 867 52.91 -7.17 -29.68
CA PRO A 867 54.01 -7.98 -30.19
C PRO A 867 53.42 -9.31 -30.65
N HIS A 868 53.63 -9.63 -31.94
CA HIS A 868 53.37 -10.97 -32.43
C HIS A 868 54.24 -11.90 -31.58
N ALA A 869 53.61 -12.61 -30.64
CA ALA A 869 54.24 -13.73 -30.01
C ALA A 869 54.67 -14.70 -31.13
N ARG A 870 55.97 -15.01 -31.19
CA ARG A 870 56.50 -16.12 -31.98
C ARG A 870 55.88 -17.42 -31.44
N LEU A 871 55.32 -18.23 -32.35
CA LEU A 871 54.78 -19.59 -32.21
C LEU A 871 54.13 -19.96 -30.86
#